data_AF-A0A973D476-F1
#
_entry.id   AF-A0A973D476-F1
#
_cell.length_a   1.000
_cell.length_b   1.000
_cell.length_c   1.000
_cell.angle_alpha   90.00
_cell.angle_beta   90.00
_cell.angle_gamma   90.00
#
_symmetry.space_group_name_H-M   'P 1'
#
loop_
_entity.id
_entity.type
_entity.pdbx_description
1 polymer ?
#
loop_
_entity_poly.entity_id
_entity_poly.type
_entity_poly.pdbx_seq_one_letter_code
_entity_poly.pdbx_strand_id
1 'polypeptide(L)'
;IGADLIANLAIKAEGKSLSTSEETNLIANDVELNAEENLNLKGEVKALAIAIEAGSIAIEADILAVNSVAFKASKDARFKDSMVGSNKSDIDSIELVTLATEFNIKDFSITAEKTTIEDTTIEVNELNFELGKVDSNNFKLLADSANISYESWNDNNSQWNIGTLELIGKQLSTQNGNWLFNTGNIHATDLTLRESALFSYIADVQAVNLSANESTIYTEKLLLAVAQSLSSIGDRWKILPFSTQSETAAAGTFLLSAAETEFTGSVIQADNFSLTGADSEFNHTEILANTIKLEGQYLSTNEDTLWIANDSINLVTTTADLNNTIKTSSIKIAAENAEVSGHWLISENANISSNQSLNLEALELTANSFVASFEDGAWDDLLVKTNNSDITANNLLISQGTIESTQLSVSAKALTLDENTWLGAHDAIIAADQLNNSGTLLAADELQLNTRKINNQGDIASFAQVNINSSETLNNHGKIISSQLVIDSANITNTNSISSDKLALDYQTIQNTESANLASNNAIYTAKTNTASFTNYGTQIASDSMQWLTAETSSGSYTNAGLLTGTNINFSGLNNVQNGQLIDGNIKGTIHALTNSDAEAIANEGTITIGAEEFTQLGTIKANQLNITRNDFHNEGAIYSHQFNVDPTEKFT
;
A
#
# COMPACT_ATOMS: atom_id res chain seq x y z
N ILE A 1 54.26 54.66 -0.64
CA ILE A 1 53.84 55.89 0.07
C ILE A 1 53.84 55.55 1.56
N GLY A 2 54.73 56.16 2.35
CA GLY A 2 54.87 55.89 3.79
C GLY A 2 54.48 57.08 4.67
N ALA A 3 53.57 57.91 4.19
CA ALA A 3 53.07 59.11 4.86
C ALA A 3 51.64 59.39 4.39
N ASP A 4 50.88 60.14 5.17
CA ASP A 4 49.54 60.56 4.80
C ASP A 4 49.54 61.39 3.52
N LEU A 5 48.61 61.07 2.62
CA LEU A 5 48.32 61.86 1.42
C LEU A 5 46.88 62.36 1.50
N ILE A 6 46.72 63.66 1.68
CA ILE A 6 45.41 64.33 1.75
C ILE A 6 45.32 65.32 0.59
N ALA A 7 44.33 65.15 -0.27
CA ALA A 7 44.11 66.01 -1.44
C ALA A 7 42.63 66.37 -1.60
N ASN A 8 42.31 67.62 -1.91
CA ASN A 8 40.90 68.02 -2.07
C ASN A 8 40.20 67.43 -3.30
N LEU A 9 40.95 67.17 -4.40
CA LEU A 9 40.38 66.74 -5.67
C LEU A 9 40.67 65.26 -5.91
N ALA A 10 41.92 64.91 -6.16
CA ALA A 10 42.27 63.53 -6.48
C ALA A 10 43.67 63.15 -6.02
N ILE A 11 43.85 61.86 -5.77
CA ILE A 11 45.15 61.19 -5.67
C ILE A 11 45.23 60.25 -6.86
N LYS A 12 46.18 60.48 -7.77
CA LYS A 12 46.43 59.62 -8.93
C LYS A 12 47.86 59.11 -8.89
N ALA A 13 48.04 57.80 -9.01
CA ALA A 13 49.37 57.19 -9.07
C ALA A 13 49.41 56.12 -10.17
N GLU A 14 50.46 56.17 -10.97
CA GLU A 14 50.74 55.19 -12.02
C GLU A 14 52.18 54.67 -11.84
N GLY A 15 52.39 53.37 -12.02
CA GLY A 15 53.73 52.83 -12.00
C GLY A 15 53.81 51.33 -12.27
N LYS A 16 55.02 50.78 -12.23
CA LYS A 16 55.22 49.33 -12.33
C LYS A 16 54.68 48.60 -11.10
N SER A 17 54.88 49.17 -9.92
CA SER A 17 54.32 48.68 -8.67
C SER A 17 54.03 49.82 -7.71
N LEU A 18 52.94 49.70 -6.95
CA LEU A 18 52.50 50.68 -5.96
C LEU A 18 52.41 50.00 -4.59
N SER A 19 52.85 50.68 -3.55
CA SER A 19 52.73 50.18 -2.17
C SER A 19 52.47 51.31 -1.18
N THR A 20 51.67 51.04 -0.15
CA THR A 20 51.52 51.90 1.04
C THR A 20 51.99 51.16 2.30
N SER A 21 52.19 51.89 3.41
CA SER A 21 52.50 51.31 4.72
C SER A 21 51.25 51.30 5.62
N GLU A 22 51.31 50.57 6.74
CA GLU A 22 50.22 50.52 7.74
C GLU A 22 49.85 51.90 8.30
N GLU A 23 50.79 52.85 8.31
CA GLU A 23 50.55 54.22 8.79
C GLU A 23 49.98 55.16 7.71
N THR A 24 49.78 54.68 6.47
CA THR A 24 49.39 55.56 5.36
C THR A 24 47.88 55.79 5.32
N ASN A 25 47.47 57.06 5.39
CA ASN A 25 46.10 57.47 5.07
C ASN A 25 46.02 58.16 3.71
N LEU A 26 45.18 57.66 2.79
CA LEU A 26 44.86 58.31 1.52
C LEU A 26 43.46 58.92 1.60
N ILE A 27 43.36 60.25 1.55
CA ILE A 27 42.08 60.95 1.68
C ILE A 27 41.90 61.93 0.51
N ALA A 28 40.92 61.68 -0.36
CA ALA A 28 40.59 62.57 -1.49
C ALA A 28 39.14 62.44 -1.97
N ASN A 29 38.68 63.27 -2.91
CA ASN A 29 37.40 62.98 -3.56
C ASN A 29 37.55 61.76 -4.47
N ASP A 30 38.59 61.70 -5.29
CA ASP A 30 38.88 60.57 -6.18
C ASP A 30 40.26 59.96 -5.86
N VAL A 31 40.35 58.64 -5.76
CA VAL A 31 41.62 57.91 -5.65
C VAL A 31 41.73 56.95 -6.83
N GLU A 32 42.75 57.13 -7.67
CA GLU A 32 43.01 56.29 -8.84
C GLU A 32 44.44 55.75 -8.78
N LEU A 33 44.57 54.42 -8.67
CA LEU A 33 45.86 53.76 -8.48
C LEU A 33 46.04 52.67 -9.54
N ASN A 34 46.97 52.87 -10.46
CA ASN A 34 47.22 51.97 -11.58
C ASN A 34 48.64 51.41 -11.50
N ALA A 35 48.78 50.08 -11.45
CA ALA A 35 50.06 49.39 -11.40
C ALA A 35 50.20 48.31 -12.47
N GLU A 36 51.29 48.26 -13.24
CA GLU A 36 51.45 47.21 -14.26
C GLU A 36 51.54 45.79 -13.67
N GLU A 37 52.26 45.64 -12.54
CA GLU A 37 52.49 44.33 -11.92
C GLU A 37 51.79 44.19 -10.56
N ASN A 38 52.19 44.95 -9.54
CA ASN A 38 51.75 44.71 -8.16
C ASN A 38 51.27 45.99 -7.48
N LEU A 39 50.16 45.90 -6.76
CA LEU A 39 49.63 46.97 -5.93
C LEU A 39 49.35 46.43 -4.53
N ASN A 40 50.04 46.95 -3.51
CA ASN A 40 49.86 46.57 -2.12
C ASN A 40 49.36 47.77 -1.30
N LEU A 41 48.11 47.72 -0.86
CA LEU A 41 47.51 48.75 -0.01
C LEU A 41 47.42 48.27 1.43
N LYS A 42 48.08 49.02 2.30
CA LYS A 42 48.00 49.01 3.77
C LYS A 42 47.55 50.38 4.28
N GLY A 43 47.04 50.42 5.51
CA GLY A 43 46.57 51.66 6.16
C GLY A 43 45.10 51.95 5.87
N GLU A 44 44.73 53.20 5.61
CA GLU A 44 43.34 53.58 5.33
C GLU A 44 43.21 54.35 4.00
N VAL A 45 42.12 54.12 3.27
CA VAL A 45 41.76 54.87 2.06
C VAL A 45 40.33 55.39 2.20
N LYS A 46 40.14 56.71 2.18
CA LYS A 46 38.83 57.38 2.28
C LYS A 46 38.59 58.27 1.07
N ALA A 47 37.55 57.99 0.29
CA ALA A 47 37.21 58.81 -0.87
C ALA A 47 35.72 58.89 -1.21
N LEU A 48 35.35 59.71 -2.19
CA LEU A 48 34.04 59.59 -2.85
C LEU A 48 34.07 58.42 -3.84
N ALA A 49 35.11 58.32 -4.66
CA ALA A 49 35.32 57.22 -5.59
C ALA A 49 36.76 56.69 -5.55
N ILE A 50 36.91 55.37 -5.66
CA ILE A 50 38.19 54.67 -5.66
C ILE A 50 38.25 53.74 -6.87
N ALA A 51 39.31 53.81 -7.65
CA ALA A 51 39.59 52.90 -8.76
C ALA A 51 41.01 52.37 -8.65
N ILE A 52 41.14 51.04 -8.64
CA ILE A 52 42.41 50.33 -8.47
C ILE A 52 42.54 49.32 -9.60
N GLU A 53 43.55 49.48 -10.45
CA GLU A 53 43.86 48.55 -11.53
C GLU A 53 45.28 48.02 -11.39
N ALA A 54 45.47 46.69 -11.38
CA ALA A 54 46.80 46.09 -11.37
C ALA A 54 46.92 44.72 -12.03
N GLY A 55 48.15 44.21 -12.16
CA GLY A 55 48.40 42.78 -12.35
C GLY A 55 47.84 41.98 -11.17
N SER A 56 48.41 42.23 -9.99
CA SER A 56 48.05 41.64 -8.71
C SER A 56 47.73 42.74 -7.70
N ILE A 57 46.59 42.64 -7.03
CA ILE A 57 46.12 43.55 -5.98
C ILE A 57 46.21 42.82 -4.64
N ALA A 58 46.84 43.44 -3.65
CA ALA A 58 46.84 43.01 -2.25
C ALA A 58 46.32 44.14 -1.37
N ILE A 59 45.21 43.91 -0.68
CA ILE A 59 44.54 44.85 0.21
C ILE A 59 44.63 44.30 1.64
N GLU A 60 45.37 45.02 2.47
CA GLU A 60 45.40 44.94 3.93
C GLU A 60 45.03 46.32 4.53
N ALA A 61 44.27 47.12 3.77
CA ALA A 61 43.87 48.47 4.12
C ALA A 61 42.36 48.53 4.35
N ASP A 62 41.94 49.40 5.25
CA ASP A 62 40.53 49.75 5.40
C ASP A 62 40.15 50.78 4.33
N ILE A 63 39.15 50.43 3.52
CA ILE A 63 38.70 51.21 2.38
C ILE A 63 37.29 51.69 2.63
N LEU A 64 37.07 53.00 2.53
CA LEU A 64 35.77 53.62 2.63
C LEU A 64 35.56 54.56 1.45
N ALA A 65 34.68 54.18 0.51
CA ALA A 65 34.23 55.02 -0.59
C ALA A 65 32.78 55.46 -0.35
N VAL A 66 32.44 56.74 -0.54
CA VAL A 66 31.04 57.18 -0.39
C VAL A 66 30.18 56.71 -1.56
N ASN A 67 30.71 56.71 -2.79
CA ASN A 67 29.96 56.37 -4.00
C ASN A 67 30.33 54.99 -4.52
N SER A 68 31.59 54.78 -4.88
CA SER A 68 32.02 53.57 -5.58
C SER A 68 33.46 53.19 -5.32
N VAL A 69 33.74 51.89 -5.25
CA VAL A 69 35.08 51.33 -5.29
C VAL A 69 35.16 50.27 -6.39
N ALA A 70 36.20 50.30 -7.22
CA ALA A 70 36.41 49.30 -8.26
C ALA A 70 37.81 48.72 -8.16
N PHE A 71 37.90 47.38 -8.18
CA PHE A 71 39.15 46.65 -8.20
C PHE A 71 39.22 45.80 -9.47
N LYS A 72 40.27 46.01 -10.26
CA LYS A 72 40.50 45.25 -11.49
C LYS A 72 41.89 44.65 -11.48
N ALA A 73 41.98 43.35 -11.26
CA ALA A 73 43.22 42.60 -11.25
C ALA A 73 43.31 41.69 -12.48
N SER A 74 44.29 41.89 -13.36
CA SER A 74 44.47 40.99 -14.51
C SER A 74 45.02 39.59 -14.14
N LYS A 75 45.37 39.36 -12.87
CA LYS A 75 45.78 38.06 -12.31
C LYS A 75 45.03 37.76 -11.02
N ASP A 76 45.42 38.36 -9.89
CA ASP A 76 44.86 38.03 -8.59
C ASP A 76 44.55 39.26 -7.74
N ALA A 77 43.44 39.20 -7.01
CA ALA A 77 43.05 40.16 -6.00
C ALA A 77 42.96 39.46 -4.65
N ARG A 78 43.68 39.97 -3.65
CA ARG A 78 43.75 39.41 -2.30
C ARG A 78 43.34 40.45 -1.29
N PHE A 79 42.32 40.16 -0.51
CA PHE A 79 41.88 40.97 0.62
C PHE A 79 42.17 40.20 1.88
N LYS A 80 42.83 40.85 2.84
CA LYS A 80 43.22 40.22 4.08
C LYS A 80 43.12 41.21 5.23
N ASP A 81 42.47 40.82 6.32
CA ASP A 81 42.37 41.63 7.54
C ASP A 81 41.95 43.07 7.24
N SER A 82 40.92 43.23 6.39
CA SER A 82 40.54 44.52 5.80
C SER A 82 39.03 44.74 5.83
N MET A 83 38.59 45.99 5.99
CA MET A 83 37.19 46.39 5.80
C MET A 83 37.02 47.18 4.49
N VAL A 84 35.98 46.87 3.70
CA VAL A 84 35.63 47.61 2.48
C VAL A 84 34.18 48.10 2.57
N GLY A 85 34.01 49.41 2.66
CA GLY A 85 32.71 50.08 2.72
C GLY A 85 32.42 50.92 1.47
N SER A 86 31.26 50.74 0.84
CA SER A 86 30.83 51.57 -0.30
C SER A 86 29.33 51.56 -0.56
N ASN A 87 28.80 52.51 -1.34
CA ASN A 87 27.47 52.32 -1.93
C ASN A 87 27.52 51.29 -3.07
N LYS A 88 28.56 51.31 -3.90
CA LYS A 88 28.76 50.33 -4.98
C LYS A 88 30.18 49.79 -4.98
N SER A 89 30.35 48.49 -5.26
CA SER A 89 31.65 47.91 -5.51
C SER A 89 31.64 46.91 -6.64
N ASP A 90 32.69 46.91 -7.47
CA ASP A 90 32.92 45.89 -8.49
C ASP A 90 34.34 45.32 -8.31
N ILE A 91 34.46 44.00 -8.22
CA ILE A 91 35.74 43.26 -8.23
C ILE A 91 35.80 42.40 -9.48
N ASP A 92 36.81 42.61 -10.31
CA ASP A 92 37.10 41.82 -11.52
C ASP A 92 38.52 41.25 -11.40
N SER A 93 38.65 39.92 -11.36
CA SER A 93 39.94 39.24 -11.25
C SER A 93 39.92 37.84 -11.86
N ILE A 94 41.08 37.22 -12.11
CA ILE A 94 41.12 35.79 -12.44
C ILE A 94 41.03 34.96 -11.15
N GLU A 95 41.83 35.30 -10.13
CA GLU A 95 41.81 34.67 -8.81
C GLU A 95 41.51 35.70 -7.70
N LEU A 96 40.42 35.48 -6.97
CA LEU A 96 40.05 36.27 -5.79
C LEU A 96 40.30 35.47 -4.51
N VAL A 97 40.96 36.08 -3.54
CA VAL A 97 41.10 35.53 -2.18
C VAL A 97 40.63 36.57 -1.17
N THR A 98 39.70 36.19 -0.29
CA THR A 98 39.28 36.99 0.86
C THR A 98 39.54 36.20 2.13
N LEU A 99 40.26 36.82 3.08
CA LEU A 99 40.65 36.21 4.34
C LEU A 99 40.41 37.20 5.48
N ALA A 100 39.49 36.87 6.39
CA ALA A 100 39.13 37.77 7.49
C ALA A 100 38.77 39.18 7.00
N THR A 101 37.95 39.25 5.94
CA THR A 101 37.55 40.50 5.28
C THR A 101 36.08 40.80 5.55
N GLU A 102 35.76 42.07 5.77
CA GLU A 102 34.39 42.56 5.89
C GLU A 102 34.04 43.49 4.72
N PHE A 103 32.97 43.16 4.02
CA PHE A 103 32.42 43.97 2.94
C PHE A 103 31.06 44.52 3.38
N ASN A 104 30.93 45.85 3.49
CA ASN A 104 29.67 46.54 3.73
C ASN A 104 29.35 47.42 2.52
N ILE A 105 28.62 46.84 1.56
CA ILE A 105 28.44 47.41 0.23
C ILE A 105 26.98 47.30 -0.17
N LYS A 106 26.29 48.37 -0.56
CA LYS A 106 24.88 48.20 -0.98
C LYS A 106 24.73 47.37 -2.25
N ASP A 107 25.45 47.74 -3.31
CA ASP A 107 25.44 47.04 -4.59
C ASP A 107 26.83 46.43 -4.86
N PHE A 108 26.96 45.11 -4.75
CA PHE A 108 28.26 44.44 -4.84
C PHE A 108 28.32 43.42 -5.97
N SER A 109 29.26 43.61 -6.90
CA SER A 109 29.54 42.68 -7.98
C SER A 109 30.92 42.04 -7.84
N ILE A 110 31.02 40.73 -8.09
CA ILE A 110 32.29 40.01 -8.19
C ILE A 110 32.28 39.15 -9.45
N THR A 111 33.33 39.27 -10.25
CA THR A 111 33.63 38.37 -11.37
C THR A 111 35.01 37.74 -11.13
N ALA A 112 35.06 36.41 -11.01
CA ALA A 112 36.32 35.69 -10.83
C ALA A 112 36.28 34.22 -11.29
N GLU A 113 37.31 33.76 -12.00
CA GLU A 113 37.41 32.35 -12.42
C GLU A 113 37.70 31.40 -11.25
N LYS A 114 38.40 31.89 -10.22
CA LYS A 114 38.66 31.15 -8.99
C LYS A 114 38.50 32.07 -7.78
N THR A 115 37.76 31.61 -6.78
CA THR A 115 37.50 32.37 -5.56
C THR A 115 37.75 31.53 -4.32
N THR A 116 38.48 32.08 -3.36
CA THR A 116 38.64 31.51 -2.02
C THR A 116 38.11 32.51 -1.00
N ILE A 117 37.16 32.07 -0.18
CA ILE A 117 36.52 32.90 0.85
C ILE A 117 36.76 32.24 2.19
N GLU A 118 37.49 32.89 3.09
CA GLU A 118 37.76 32.39 4.43
C GLU A 118 37.47 33.47 5.47
N ASP A 119 36.68 33.11 6.49
CA ASP A 119 36.32 34.00 7.60
C ASP A 119 35.80 35.38 7.15
N THR A 120 35.08 35.42 6.03
CA THR A 120 34.67 36.67 5.36
C THR A 120 33.20 36.95 5.64
N THR A 121 32.85 38.22 5.87
CA THR A 121 31.47 38.68 5.99
C THR A 121 31.13 39.65 4.86
N ILE A 122 30.01 39.43 4.19
CA ILE A 122 29.47 40.30 3.16
C ILE A 122 28.06 40.73 3.58
N GLU A 123 27.87 42.02 3.81
CA GLU A 123 26.58 42.66 4.12
C GLU A 123 26.23 43.62 2.97
N VAL A 124 25.15 43.30 2.25
CA VAL A 124 24.75 44.00 1.04
C VAL A 124 23.23 44.13 0.89
N ASN A 125 22.79 45.00 -0.02
CA ASN A 125 21.40 44.98 -0.48
C ASN A 125 21.30 44.03 -1.68
N GLU A 126 22.08 44.31 -2.73
CA GLU A 126 22.08 43.57 -4.00
C GLU A 126 23.47 42.95 -4.24
N LEU A 127 23.52 41.62 -4.35
CA LEU A 127 24.71 40.85 -4.68
C LEU A 127 24.64 40.30 -6.11
N ASN A 128 25.69 40.47 -6.90
CA ASN A 128 25.81 39.88 -8.24
C ASN A 128 27.16 39.18 -8.41
N PHE A 129 27.17 37.85 -8.35
CA PHE A 129 28.38 37.03 -8.44
C PHE A 129 28.41 36.23 -9.74
N GLU A 130 29.53 36.34 -10.46
CA GLU A 130 29.88 35.53 -11.62
C GLU A 130 31.19 34.80 -11.34
N LEU A 131 31.09 33.60 -10.77
CA LEU A 131 32.22 32.87 -10.24
C LEU A 131 32.50 31.61 -11.07
N GLY A 132 33.76 31.19 -11.14
CA GLY A 132 34.14 29.86 -11.65
C GLY A 132 34.16 28.85 -10.51
N LYS A 133 35.36 28.46 -10.07
CA LYS A 133 35.55 27.58 -8.91
C LYS A 133 35.58 28.38 -7.61
N VAL A 134 34.78 27.96 -6.63
CA VAL A 134 34.67 28.61 -5.32
C VAL A 134 34.98 27.60 -4.21
N ASP A 135 35.86 27.97 -3.30
CA ASP A 135 36.08 27.29 -2.04
C ASP A 135 35.79 28.29 -0.92
N SER A 136 34.74 28.05 -0.13
CA SER A 136 34.37 28.90 1.01
C SER A 136 34.44 28.14 2.34
N ASN A 137 34.91 28.82 3.37
CA ASN A 137 34.90 28.36 4.74
C ASN A 137 34.52 29.51 5.69
N ASN A 138 33.51 29.30 6.53
CA ASN A 138 32.99 30.30 7.46
C ASN A 138 32.61 31.62 6.76
N PHE A 139 31.92 31.51 5.62
CA PHE A 139 31.44 32.66 4.86
C PHE A 139 30.07 33.12 5.38
N LYS A 140 29.96 34.39 5.77
CA LYS A 140 28.70 35.00 6.19
C LYS A 140 28.19 35.94 5.11
N LEU A 141 26.99 35.67 4.62
CA LEU A 141 26.35 36.46 3.57
C LEU A 141 25.00 36.99 4.07
N LEU A 142 24.86 38.30 4.13
CA LEU A 142 23.61 39.00 4.42
C LEU A 142 23.25 39.83 3.20
N ALA A 143 22.12 39.54 2.57
CA ALA A 143 21.67 40.22 1.36
C ALA A 143 20.14 40.41 1.32
N ASP A 144 19.64 41.52 0.80
CA ASP A 144 18.21 41.60 0.45
C ASP A 144 17.92 40.74 -0.80
N SER A 145 18.87 40.71 -1.74
CA SER A 145 18.78 39.99 -3.01
C SER A 145 20.18 39.54 -3.44
N ALA A 146 20.29 38.28 -3.89
CA ALA A 146 21.53 37.71 -4.38
C ALA A 146 21.33 36.90 -5.66
N ASN A 147 22.03 37.31 -6.72
CA ASN A 147 22.13 36.58 -7.99
C ASN A 147 23.54 36.00 -8.08
N ILE A 148 23.66 34.68 -8.00
CA ILE A 148 24.95 34.00 -7.96
C ILE A 148 25.00 32.95 -9.06
N SER A 149 25.97 33.10 -9.95
CA SER A 149 26.37 32.07 -10.90
C SER A 149 27.75 31.51 -10.55
N TYR A 150 27.89 30.19 -10.62
CA TYR A 150 29.14 29.49 -10.28
C TYR A 150 29.36 28.28 -11.19
N GLU A 151 30.61 27.87 -11.41
CA GLU A 151 30.90 26.58 -12.05
C GLU A 151 30.90 25.44 -11.01
N SER A 152 31.70 25.57 -9.96
CA SER A 152 31.76 24.59 -8.87
C SER A 152 32.00 25.30 -7.54
N TRP A 153 31.28 24.90 -6.50
CA TRP A 153 31.36 25.53 -5.19
C TRP A 153 31.39 24.48 -4.09
N ASN A 154 32.49 24.46 -3.35
CA ASN A 154 32.62 23.71 -2.11
C ASN A 154 32.53 24.69 -0.92
N ASP A 155 31.46 24.56 -0.15
CA ASP A 155 31.11 25.46 0.93
C ASP A 155 31.15 24.73 2.29
N ASN A 156 31.78 25.35 3.28
CA ASN A 156 31.93 24.77 4.62
C ASN A 156 31.60 25.79 5.70
N ASN A 157 30.75 25.41 6.65
CA ASN A 157 30.45 26.20 7.85
C ASN A 157 29.88 27.61 7.57
N SER A 158 29.23 27.81 6.42
CA SER A 158 28.77 29.14 6.00
C SER A 158 27.35 29.44 6.45
N GLN A 159 27.04 30.73 6.58
CA GLN A 159 25.76 31.22 7.06
C GLN A 159 25.21 32.27 6.09
N TRP A 160 24.07 31.97 5.48
CA TRP A 160 23.43 32.86 4.51
C TRP A 160 22.10 33.35 5.07
N ASN A 161 21.84 34.64 4.95
CA ASN A 161 20.57 35.28 5.27
C ASN A 161 20.19 36.20 4.11
N ILE A 162 19.32 35.71 3.22
CA ILE A 162 19.07 36.31 1.92
C ILE A 162 17.56 36.54 1.75
N GLY A 163 17.12 37.74 1.38
CA GLY A 163 15.71 37.95 1.06
C GLY A 163 15.27 37.12 -0.15
N THR A 164 15.86 37.39 -1.31
CA THR A 164 15.63 36.65 -2.57
C THR A 164 16.92 36.05 -3.10
N LEU A 165 16.94 34.74 -3.35
CA LEU A 165 18.11 34.02 -3.83
C LEU A 165 17.87 33.44 -5.23
N GLU A 166 18.73 33.78 -6.18
CA GLU A 166 18.89 33.05 -7.45
C GLU A 166 20.30 32.45 -7.46
N LEU A 167 20.40 31.12 -7.46
CA LEU A 167 21.65 30.38 -7.36
C LEU A 167 21.75 29.36 -8.49
N ILE A 168 22.62 29.62 -9.46
CA ILE A 168 22.74 28.80 -10.67
C ILE A 168 24.17 28.31 -10.85
N GLY A 169 24.37 26.99 -10.94
CA GLY A 169 25.68 26.45 -11.27
C GLY A 169 25.67 24.98 -11.65
N LYS A 170 26.86 24.36 -11.69
CA LYS A 170 26.97 22.93 -11.99
C LYS A 170 27.08 22.11 -10.72
N GLN A 171 28.10 22.35 -9.89
CA GLN A 171 28.37 21.51 -8.70
C GLN A 171 28.37 22.35 -7.44
N LEU A 172 27.47 22.05 -6.51
CA LEU A 172 27.41 22.69 -5.21
C LEU A 172 27.45 21.62 -4.12
N SER A 173 28.48 21.69 -3.28
CA SER A 173 28.62 20.85 -2.10
C SER A 173 28.70 21.75 -0.89
N THR A 174 27.75 21.62 0.04
CA THR A 174 27.79 22.31 1.32
C THR A 174 27.89 21.32 2.48
N GLN A 175 28.73 21.66 3.45
CA GLN A 175 28.91 20.93 4.69
C GLN A 175 28.72 21.89 5.86
N ASN A 176 27.87 21.54 6.82
CA ASN A 176 27.58 22.39 7.99
C ASN A 176 27.09 23.81 7.60
N GLY A 177 26.44 23.94 6.44
CA GLY A 177 25.87 25.20 5.96
C GLY A 177 24.54 25.51 6.64
N ASN A 178 24.26 26.80 6.90
CA ASN A 178 22.96 27.25 7.38
C ASN A 178 22.42 28.35 6.47
N TRP A 179 21.43 28.00 5.65
CA TRP A 179 20.87 28.89 4.64
C TRP A 179 19.47 29.31 5.07
N LEU A 180 19.29 30.61 5.25
CA LEU A 180 18.01 31.24 5.47
C LEU A 180 17.70 32.13 4.27
N PHE A 181 16.58 31.88 3.61
CA PHE A 181 16.09 32.80 2.59
C PHE A 181 14.57 32.87 2.49
N ASN A 182 13.99 34.01 2.12
CA ASN A 182 12.52 34.07 2.01
C ASN A 182 12.06 33.27 0.78
N THR A 183 12.60 33.63 -0.38
CA THR A 183 12.32 32.97 -1.66
C THR A 183 13.64 32.57 -2.30
N GLY A 184 13.79 31.31 -2.70
CA GLY A 184 14.99 30.81 -3.34
C GLY A 184 14.69 30.00 -4.59
N ASN A 185 15.46 30.25 -5.63
CA ASN A 185 15.54 29.46 -6.84
C ASN A 185 16.97 28.90 -6.95
N ILE A 186 17.10 27.58 -6.84
CA ILE A 186 18.39 26.89 -6.78
C ILE A 186 18.46 25.91 -7.93
N HIS A 187 19.35 26.17 -8.88
CA HIS A 187 19.61 25.33 -10.03
C HIS A 187 21.04 24.80 -9.98
N ALA A 188 21.19 23.48 -9.87
CA ALA A 188 22.48 22.80 -9.93
C ALA A 188 22.44 21.60 -10.88
N THR A 189 23.59 21.13 -11.36
CA THR A 189 23.68 19.78 -11.94
C THR A 189 23.78 18.75 -10.80
N ASP A 190 24.77 18.92 -9.93
CA ASP A 190 24.98 18.09 -8.75
C ASP A 190 24.85 18.98 -7.50
N LEU A 191 23.86 18.67 -6.66
CA LEU A 191 23.62 19.34 -5.37
C LEU A 191 23.90 18.35 -4.24
N THR A 192 24.84 18.69 -3.36
CA THR A 192 25.19 17.90 -2.18
C THR A 192 24.97 18.73 -0.92
N LEU A 193 24.13 18.24 -0.02
CA LEU A 193 23.86 18.82 1.30
C LEU A 193 24.33 17.84 2.37
N ARG A 194 25.24 18.26 3.24
CA ARG A 194 25.74 17.42 4.34
C ARG A 194 25.69 18.16 5.65
N GLU A 195 25.01 17.59 6.65
CA GLU A 195 24.85 18.22 7.97
C GLU A 195 24.37 19.68 7.86
N SER A 196 23.60 19.99 6.82
CA SER A 196 23.28 21.37 6.43
C SER A 196 21.80 21.66 6.67
N ALA A 197 21.49 22.93 6.89
CA ALA A 197 20.14 23.38 7.15
C ALA A 197 19.69 24.40 6.11
N LEU A 198 18.51 24.17 5.52
CA LEU A 198 17.84 25.09 4.61
C LEU A 198 16.51 25.52 5.23
N PHE A 199 16.32 26.82 5.37
CA PHE A 199 15.11 27.45 5.88
C PHE A 199 14.56 28.45 4.87
N SER A 200 13.29 28.27 4.45
CA SER A 200 12.64 29.22 3.55
C SER A 200 11.14 29.34 3.69
N TYR A 201 10.53 30.40 3.17
CA TYR A 201 9.08 30.37 2.92
C TYR A 201 8.79 29.58 1.63
N ILE A 202 9.54 29.86 0.56
CA ILE A 202 9.39 29.21 -0.74
C ILE A 202 10.76 28.81 -1.27
N ALA A 203 10.90 27.54 -1.68
CA ALA A 203 12.06 27.07 -2.42
C ALA A 203 11.63 26.32 -3.70
N ASP A 204 12.25 26.70 -4.82
CA ASP A 204 12.27 25.94 -6.07
C ASP A 204 13.69 25.40 -6.27
N VAL A 205 13.84 24.09 -6.28
CA VAL A 205 15.13 23.41 -6.38
C VAL A 205 15.11 22.50 -7.61
N GLN A 206 16.04 22.75 -8.53
CA GLN A 206 16.24 21.92 -9.71
C GLN A 206 17.66 21.35 -9.70
N ALA A 207 17.76 20.03 -9.78
CA ALA A 207 19.02 19.31 -9.83
C ALA A 207 19.00 18.24 -10.92
N VAL A 208 20.16 17.79 -11.41
CA VAL A 208 20.24 16.49 -12.09
C VAL A 208 20.38 15.39 -11.04
N ASN A 209 21.28 15.57 -10.08
CA ASN A 209 21.47 14.71 -8.93
C ASN A 209 21.40 15.52 -7.63
N LEU A 210 20.67 15.01 -6.64
CA LEU A 210 20.63 15.57 -5.29
C LEU A 210 21.03 14.49 -4.29
N SER A 211 22.06 14.77 -3.49
CA SER A 211 22.45 13.95 -2.35
C SER A 211 22.35 14.76 -1.07
N ALA A 212 21.45 14.37 -0.18
CA ALA A 212 21.33 14.92 1.15
C ALA A 212 21.72 13.86 2.19
N ASN A 213 22.46 14.30 3.21
CA ASN A 213 22.90 13.45 4.31
C ASN A 213 22.87 14.23 5.62
N GLU A 214 22.15 13.68 6.61
CA GLU A 214 21.98 14.27 7.96
C GLU A 214 21.60 15.77 7.92
N SER A 215 20.89 16.18 6.88
CA SER A 215 20.52 17.56 6.61
C SER A 215 19.07 17.82 6.97
N THR A 216 18.74 19.10 7.12
CA THR A 216 17.38 19.50 7.46
C THR A 216 16.85 20.57 6.52
N ILE A 217 15.66 20.33 5.97
CA ILE A 217 14.99 21.19 5.04
C ILE A 217 13.66 21.63 5.67
N TYR A 218 13.54 22.91 6.00
CA TYR A 218 12.34 23.52 6.57
C TYR A 218 11.79 24.58 5.61
N THR A 219 10.58 24.35 5.10
CA THR A 219 9.94 25.34 4.23
C THR A 219 8.43 25.35 4.35
N GLU A 220 7.75 26.43 3.95
CA GLU A 220 6.30 26.38 3.80
C GLU A 220 5.90 25.70 2.49
N LYS A 221 6.70 25.84 1.42
CA LYS A 221 6.44 25.22 0.13
C LYS A 221 7.74 24.83 -0.57
N LEU A 222 7.84 23.55 -0.93
CA LEU A 222 8.96 23.01 -1.69
C LEU A 222 8.49 22.47 -3.04
N LEU A 223 9.07 23.01 -4.12
CA LEU A 223 9.09 22.35 -5.42
C LEU A 223 10.49 21.78 -5.63
N LEU A 224 10.60 20.47 -5.74
CA LEU A 224 11.87 19.77 -5.95
C LEU A 224 11.80 18.94 -7.23
N ALA A 225 12.61 19.32 -8.22
CA ALA A 225 12.73 18.61 -9.48
C ALA A 225 14.16 18.07 -9.65
N VAL A 226 14.31 16.74 -9.67
CA VAL A 226 15.60 16.06 -9.81
C VAL A 226 15.57 15.22 -11.08
N ALA A 227 16.40 15.54 -12.08
CA ALA A 227 16.27 14.90 -13.39
C ALA A 227 16.68 13.42 -13.41
N GLN A 228 17.58 13.01 -12.51
CA GLN A 228 18.07 11.63 -12.39
C GLN A 228 17.83 11.07 -10.99
N SER A 229 18.73 11.32 -10.04
CA SER A 229 18.75 10.62 -8.75
C SER A 229 18.65 11.56 -7.56
N LEU A 230 17.71 11.26 -6.65
CA LEU A 230 17.65 11.83 -5.31
C LEU A 230 18.02 10.75 -4.29
N SER A 231 19.05 11.00 -3.49
CA SER A 231 19.39 10.18 -2.32
C SER A 231 19.30 11.04 -1.06
N SER A 232 18.49 10.61 -0.09
CA SER A 232 18.28 11.28 1.18
C SER A 232 18.52 10.31 2.33
N ILE A 233 19.56 10.57 3.12
CA ILE A 233 20.02 9.66 4.18
C ILE A 233 19.99 10.37 5.54
N GLY A 234 19.10 9.92 6.43
CA GLY A 234 18.97 10.49 7.77
C GLY A 234 18.47 11.94 7.79
N ASP A 235 17.86 12.41 6.70
CA ASP A 235 17.45 13.80 6.56
C ASP A 235 16.06 14.05 7.16
N ARG A 236 15.80 15.32 7.42
CA ARG A 236 14.54 15.81 7.98
C ARG A 236 13.92 16.83 7.02
N TRP A 237 12.85 16.43 6.35
CA TRP A 237 12.09 17.27 5.43
C TRP A 237 10.82 17.73 6.13
N LYS A 238 10.75 18.99 6.56
CA LYS A 238 9.54 19.58 7.17
C LYS A 238 8.99 20.69 6.30
N ILE A 239 7.98 20.34 5.52
CA ILE A 239 7.29 21.25 4.61
C ILE A 239 5.93 21.58 5.22
N LEU A 240 5.88 22.58 6.09
CA LEU A 240 4.67 22.93 6.87
C LEU A 240 4.49 24.45 6.93
N PRO A 241 3.23 24.93 6.98
CA PRO A 241 2.97 26.35 7.22
C PRO A 241 3.58 26.76 8.56
N PHE A 242 4.30 27.88 8.60
CA PHE A 242 4.89 28.40 9.85
C PHE A 242 3.85 29.10 10.71
N SER A 243 2.68 29.43 10.15
CA SER A 243 1.55 29.98 10.89
C SER A 243 0.21 29.52 10.33
N THR A 244 -0.84 29.63 11.14
CA THR A 244 -2.23 29.35 10.72
C THR A 244 -2.80 30.36 9.72
N GLN A 245 -2.06 31.44 9.41
CA GLN A 245 -2.42 32.49 8.46
C GLN A 245 -1.32 32.66 7.41
N SER A 246 -0.69 31.57 6.98
CA SER A 246 0.33 31.63 5.93
C SER A 246 -0.20 32.34 4.68
N GLU A 247 0.60 33.26 4.17
CA GLU A 247 0.34 33.95 2.90
C GLU A 247 0.84 33.13 1.69
N THR A 248 1.56 32.03 1.94
CA THR A 248 2.10 31.14 0.91
C THR A 248 0.99 30.25 0.36
N ALA A 249 0.64 30.45 -0.91
CA ALA A 249 -0.35 29.61 -1.58
C ALA A 249 0.11 28.14 -1.61
N ALA A 250 -0.73 27.23 -1.13
CA ALA A 250 -0.43 25.81 -0.96
C ALA A 250 0.74 25.53 0.02
N ALA A 251 0.87 26.34 1.08
CA ALA A 251 1.71 26.00 2.23
C ALA A 251 1.44 24.58 2.73
N GLY A 252 2.47 23.89 3.20
CA GLY A 252 2.41 22.49 3.59
C GLY A 252 2.53 21.50 2.43
N THR A 253 2.73 21.97 1.19
CA THR A 253 2.81 21.09 0.02
C THR A 253 4.27 20.82 -0.34
N PHE A 254 4.64 19.54 -0.33
CA PHE A 254 5.89 19.03 -0.86
C PHE A 254 5.64 18.33 -2.20
N LEU A 255 6.10 18.94 -3.29
CA LEU A 255 6.04 18.39 -4.63
C LEU A 255 7.44 17.93 -5.06
N LEU A 256 7.60 16.63 -5.27
CA LEU A 256 8.83 16.00 -5.69
C LEU A 256 8.65 15.31 -7.04
N SER A 257 9.53 15.61 -8.00
CA SER A 257 9.63 14.94 -9.28
C SER A 257 11.05 14.43 -9.47
N ALA A 258 11.25 13.11 -9.53
CA ALA A 258 12.58 12.53 -9.67
C ALA A 258 12.56 11.17 -10.36
N ALA A 259 13.50 10.88 -11.27
CA ALA A 259 13.50 9.59 -11.97
C ALA A 259 13.74 8.43 -10.99
N GLU A 260 14.74 8.56 -10.12
CA GLU A 260 15.06 7.63 -9.05
C GLU A 260 15.06 8.37 -7.70
N THR A 261 14.39 7.82 -6.70
CA THR A 261 14.38 8.35 -5.33
C THR A 261 14.70 7.27 -4.32
N GLU A 262 15.62 7.59 -3.41
CA GLU A 262 15.95 6.77 -2.26
C GLU A 262 15.86 7.63 -1.00
N PHE A 263 14.98 7.23 -0.08
CA PHE A 263 14.96 7.75 1.29
C PHE A 263 15.36 6.63 2.25
N THR A 264 16.43 6.86 3.01
CA THR A 264 16.97 5.88 3.96
C THR A 264 17.13 6.52 5.34
N GLY A 265 16.32 6.09 6.32
CA GLY A 265 16.35 6.66 7.68
C GLY A 265 15.85 8.10 7.78
N SER A 266 15.21 8.60 6.73
CA SER A 266 14.75 9.99 6.61
C SER A 266 13.34 10.17 7.17
N VAL A 267 12.99 11.42 7.49
CA VAL A 267 11.65 11.79 7.96
C VAL A 267 11.08 12.88 7.06
N ILE A 268 9.86 12.64 6.56
CA ILE A 268 9.10 13.59 5.76
C ILE A 268 7.86 14.01 6.55
N GLN A 269 7.71 15.30 6.79
CA GLN A 269 6.54 15.90 7.41
C GLN A 269 5.97 16.98 6.50
N ALA A 270 4.76 16.79 6.00
CA ALA A 270 4.07 17.75 5.13
C ALA A 270 2.56 17.77 5.40
N ASP A 271 1.82 18.74 4.89
CA ASP A 271 0.35 18.59 4.80
C ASP A 271 0.00 17.68 3.63
N ASN A 272 0.65 17.89 2.48
CA ASN A 272 0.47 17.07 1.28
C ASN A 272 1.85 16.71 0.71
N PHE A 273 2.12 15.41 0.60
CA PHE A 273 3.32 14.90 -0.07
C PHE A 273 2.95 14.26 -1.39
N SER A 274 3.54 14.74 -2.49
CA SER A 274 3.37 14.17 -3.82
C SER A 274 4.73 13.86 -4.43
N LEU A 275 4.91 12.62 -4.87
CA LEU A 275 6.09 12.15 -5.60
C LEU A 275 5.66 11.60 -6.97
N THR A 276 6.34 12.04 -8.02
CA THR A 276 6.25 11.45 -9.35
C THR A 276 7.65 11.03 -9.80
N GLY A 277 7.83 9.75 -10.14
CA GLY A 277 9.13 9.21 -10.52
C GLY A 277 9.06 7.89 -11.28
N ALA A 278 10.19 7.35 -11.72
CA ALA A 278 10.23 5.98 -12.24
C ALA A 278 10.36 5.00 -11.07
N ASP A 279 11.38 5.18 -10.24
CA ASP A 279 11.74 4.28 -9.15
C ASP A 279 11.75 5.01 -7.81
N SER A 280 11.10 4.45 -6.81
CA SER A 280 10.99 5.06 -5.48
C SER A 280 11.18 4.04 -4.38
N GLU A 281 12.20 4.24 -3.56
CA GLU A 281 12.55 3.36 -2.46
C GLU A 281 12.51 4.12 -1.13
N PHE A 282 11.80 3.53 -0.17
CA PHE A 282 11.67 4.04 1.19
C PHE A 282 12.15 2.98 2.17
N ASN A 283 13.34 3.18 2.72
CA ASN A 283 13.95 2.30 3.71
C ASN A 283 14.00 2.99 5.07
N HIS A 284 13.41 2.38 6.10
CA HIS A 284 13.36 2.96 7.44
C HIS A 284 12.89 4.42 7.42
N THR A 285 11.91 4.75 6.56
CA THR A 285 11.49 6.13 6.33
C THR A 285 10.16 6.40 7.01
N GLU A 286 10.06 7.54 7.69
CA GLU A 286 8.82 8.00 8.30
C GLU A 286 8.17 9.10 7.44
N ILE A 287 6.91 8.92 7.05
CA ILE A 287 6.12 9.94 6.35
C ILE A 287 4.90 10.31 7.19
N LEU A 288 4.78 11.59 7.53
CA LEU A 288 3.67 12.18 8.27
C LEU A 288 2.98 13.23 7.40
N ALA A 289 1.76 12.94 6.93
CA ALA A 289 1.00 13.88 6.11
C ALA A 289 -0.52 13.85 6.33
N ASN A 290 -1.27 14.76 5.70
CA ASN A 290 -2.71 14.56 5.51
C ASN A 290 -2.95 13.66 4.30
N THR A 291 -2.23 13.93 3.21
CA THR A 291 -2.25 13.10 2.00
C THR A 291 -0.86 12.70 1.54
N ILE A 292 -0.74 11.44 1.09
CA ILE A 292 0.44 10.90 0.43
C ILE A 292 0.01 10.45 -0.96
N LYS A 293 0.70 10.94 -2.00
CA LYS A 293 0.44 10.57 -3.40
C LYS A 293 1.75 10.18 -4.08
N LEU A 294 1.85 8.93 -4.50
CA LEU A 294 3.05 8.41 -5.18
C LEU A 294 2.65 7.85 -6.56
N GLU A 295 3.32 8.30 -7.61
CA GLU A 295 3.11 7.85 -8.99
C GLU A 295 4.43 7.42 -9.63
N GLY A 296 4.50 6.19 -10.17
CA GLY A 296 5.72 5.73 -10.85
C GLY A 296 5.68 4.35 -11.48
N GLN A 297 6.84 3.76 -11.75
CA GLN A 297 6.96 2.38 -12.26
C GLN A 297 7.15 1.41 -11.09
N TYR A 298 8.15 1.65 -10.25
CA TYR A 298 8.49 0.80 -9.13
C TYR A 298 8.45 1.59 -7.82
N LEU A 299 7.77 1.02 -6.83
CA LEU A 299 7.71 1.53 -5.48
C LEU A 299 8.07 0.40 -4.52
N SER A 300 9.08 0.60 -3.69
CA SER A 300 9.49 -0.35 -2.64
C SER A 300 9.51 0.29 -1.26
N THR A 301 9.08 -0.47 -0.26
CA THR A 301 9.22 -0.13 1.17
C THR A 301 9.77 -1.33 1.95
N ASN A 302 10.37 -1.06 3.11
CA ASN A 302 10.84 -2.11 4.02
C ASN A 302 10.13 -2.08 5.38
N GLU A 303 10.23 -3.18 6.14
CA GLU A 303 9.42 -3.42 7.36
C GLU A 303 9.48 -2.28 8.39
N ASP A 304 10.60 -1.55 8.42
CA ASP A 304 10.86 -0.43 9.33
C ASP A 304 10.27 0.91 8.86
N THR A 305 9.62 0.94 7.70
CA THR A 305 8.99 2.14 7.13
C THR A 305 7.62 2.38 7.75
N LEU A 306 7.32 3.65 8.07
CA LEU A 306 6.08 4.06 8.72
C LEU A 306 5.41 5.20 7.95
N TRP A 307 4.21 4.96 7.45
CA TRP A 307 3.39 5.99 6.81
C TRP A 307 2.16 6.30 7.65
N ILE A 308 2.01 7.57 8.01
CA ILE A 308 0.83 8.10 8.70
C ILE A 308 0.23 9.21 7.83
N ALA A 309 -0.97 8.96 7.32
CA ALA A 309 -1.75 9.94 6.58
C ALA A 309 -3.08 10.21 7.30
N ASN A 310 -3.46 11.46 7.55
CA ASN A 310 -4.77 11.72 8.19
C ASN A 310 -5.94 11.34 7.28
N ASP A 311 -5.83 11.61 5.97
CA ASP A 311 -6.93 11.48 5.03
C ASP A 311 -6.73 10.29 4.06
N SER A 312 -5.65 10.31 3.28
CA SER A 312 -5.48 9.26 2.26
C SER A 312 -4.05 9.01 1.80
N ILE A 313 -3.83 7.77 1.37
CA ILE A 313 -2.65 7.33 0.63
C ILE A 313 -3.12 6.86 -0.75
N ASN A 314 -2.54 7.43 -1.82
CA ASN A 314 -2.90 7.10 -3.20
C ASN A 314 -1.64 6.71 -3.98
N LEU A 315 -1.58 5.45 -4.39
CA LEU A 315 -0.45 4.86 -5.11
C LEU A 315 -0.88 4.48 -6.52
N VAL A 316 -0.12 4.93 -7.52
CA VAL A 316 -0.31 4.53 -8.93
C VAL A 316 1.03 4.08 -9.47
N THR A 317 1.25 2.77 -9.57
CA THR A 317 2.54 2.20 -9.96
C THR A 317 2.39 1.11 -11.02
N THR A 318 3.49 0.63 -11.60
CA THR A 318 3.48 -0.65 -12.33
C THR A 318 3.67 -1.80 -11.35
N THR A 319 4.66 -1.69 -10.47
CA THR A 319 4.94 -2.65 -9.39
C THR A 319 4.93 -1.91 -8.06
N ALA A 320 4.19 -2.45 -7.09
CA ALA A 320 4.24 -2.00 -5.70
C ALA A 320 4.74 -3.17 -4.83
N ASP A 321 5.88 -2.98 -4.18
CA ASP A 321 6.43 -3.89 -3.17
C ASP A 321 6.36 -3.17 -1.82
N LEU A 322 5.31 -3.46 -1.07
CA LEU A 322 5.00 -2.77 0.17
C LEU A 322 5.17 -3.71 1.35
N ASN A 323 6.20 -3.49 2.14
CA ASN A 323 6.38 -4.15 3.43
C ASN A 323 6.49 -3.07 4.49
N ASN A 324 5.39 -2.49 4.97
CA ASN A 324 5.49 -1.35 5.89
C ASN A 324 4.28 -1.23 6.82
N THR A 325 4.44 -0.39 7.85
CA THR A 325 3.32 -0.01 8.71
C THR A 325 2.58 1.19 8.14
N ILE A 326 1.26 1.06 7.98
CA ILE A 326 0.40 2.11 7.44
C ILE A 326 -0.71 2.47 8.44
N LYS A 327 -0.90 3.77 8.66
CA LYS A 327 -2.05 4.32 9.39
C LYS A 327 -2.70 5.42 8.56
N THR A 328 -3.95 5.21 8.14
CA THR A 328 -4.66 6.19 7.31
C THR A 328 -6.18 6.09 7.41
N SER A 329 -6.91 7.13 7.00
CA SER A 329 -8.35 7.00 6.81
C SER A 329 -8.68 6.11 5.61
N SER A 330 -8.03 6.33 4.47
CA SER A 330 -8.18 5.49 3.28
C SER A 330 -6.85 5.23 2.57
N ILE A 331 -6.74 4.08 1.89
CA ILE A 331 -5.65 3.78 0.96
C ILE A 331 -6.22 3.29 -0.38
N LYS A 332 -5.60 3.74 -1.46
CA LYS A 332 -5.86 3.26 -2.82
C LYS A 332 -4.55 2.88 -3.49
N ILE A 333 -4.50 1.66 -4.01
CA ILE A 333 -3.39 1.14 -4.80
C ILE A 333 -3.91 0.77 -6.18
N ALA A 334 -3.30 1.33 -7.22
CA ALA A 334 -3.48 0.94 -8.60
C ALA A 334 -2.14 0.48 -9.15
N ALA A 335 -1.99 -0.83 -9.39
CA ALA A 335 -0.74 -1.43 -9.86
C ALA A 335 -0.98 -2.45 -10.98
N GLU A 336 0.09 -2.88 -11.67
CA GLU A 336 0.05 -4.12 -12.46
C GLU A 336 0.32 -5.33 -11.59
N ASN A 337 1.32 -5.22 -10.71
CA ASN A 337 1.71 -6.24 -9.76
C ASN A 337 1.86 -5.59 -8.37
N ALA A 338 1.31 -6.24 -7.35
CA ALA A 338 1.40 -5.76 -5.97
C ALA A 338 1.78 -6.91 -5.03
N GLU A 339 2.90 -6.75 -4.35
CA GLU A 339 3.37 -7.55 -3.23
C GLU A 339 3.14 -6.72 -1.97
N VAL A 340 2.32 -7.21 -1.04
CA VAL A 340 1.90 -6.42 0.13
C VAL A 340 2.02 -7.23 1.41
N SER A 341 2.70 -6.64 2.40
CA SER A 341 2.94 -7.18 3.74
C SER A 341 2.96 -6.06 4.80
N GLY A 342 2.96 -6.46 6.08
CA GLY A 342 3.08 -5.55 7.21
C GLY A 342 1.77 -5.29 7.97
N HIS A 343 1.69 -4.15 8.65
CA HIS A 343 0.58 -3.84 9.57
C HIS A 343 -0.19 -2.59 9.15
N TRP A 344 -1.42 -2.78 8.70
CA TRP A 344 -2.24 -1.73 8.09
C TRP A 344 -3.48 -1.45 8.94
N LEU A 345 -3.51 -0.26 9.55
CA LEU A 345 -4.65 0.26 10.30
C LEU A 345 -5.34 1.35 9.50
N ILE A 346 -6.48 0.99 8.90
CA ILE A 346 -7.23 1.85 8.00
C ILE A 346 -8.61 2.09 8.62
N SER A 347 -9.03 3.33 8.79
CA SER A 347 -10.33 3.57 9.46
C SER A 347 -11.53 3.45 8.51
N GLU A 348 -11.34 3.69 7.22
CA GLU A 348 -12.39 3.61 6.20
C GLU A 348 -12.08 2.54 5.15
N ASN A 349 -11.42 2.90 4.04
CA ASN A 349 -11.38 2.05 2.85
C ASN A 349 -9.95 1.63 2.48
N ALA A 350 -9.74 0.32 2.31
CA ALA A 350 -8.57 -0.28 1.71
C ALA A 350 -8.91 -0.80 0.31
N ASN A 351 -8.54 -0.05 -0.73
CA ASN A 351 -8.85 -0.37 -2.11
C ASN A 351 -7.57 -0.75 -2.88
N ILE A 352 -7.45 -2.02 -3.26
CA ILE A 352 -6.29 -2.53 -4.00
C ILE A 352 -6.76 -3.07 -5.35
N SER A 353 -6.34 -2.40 -6.42
CA SER A 353 -6.62 -2.80 -7.79
C SER A 353 -5.30 -3.13 -8.47
N SER A 354 -5.06 -4.42 -8.68
CA SER A 354 -3.93 -4.91 -9.47
C SER A 354 -4.45 -5.47 -10.80
N ASN A 355 -3.78 -5.24 -11.92
CA ASN A 355 -4.27 -5.76 -13.21
C ASN A 355 -3.74 -7.17 -13.55
N GLN A 356 -2.68 -7.64 -12.89
CA GLN A 356 -2.13 -8.98 -13.04
C GLN A 356 -2.14 -9.69 -11.69
N SER A 357 -1.23 -9.33 -10.77
CA SER A 357 -1.04 -10.07 -9.53
C SER A 357 -1.26 -9.25 -8.27
N LEU A 358 -1.95 -9.82 -7.28
CA LEU A 358 -2.02 -9.31 -5.92
C LEU A 358 -1.63 -10.41 -4.93
N ASN A 359 -0.40 -10.35 -4.45
CA ASN A 359 0.13 -11.25 -3.46
C ASN A 359 0.16 -10.55 -2.10
N LEU A 360 -0.39 -11.22 -1.09
CA LEU A 360 -0.44 -10.73 0.27
C LEU A 360 0.31 -11.73 1.15
N GLU A 361 1.33 -11.29 1.87
CA GLU A 361 2.12 -12.15 2.75
C GLU A 361 2.25 -11.49 4.11
N ALA A 362 1.97 -12.21 5.21
CA ALA A 362 2.13 -11.68 6.57
C ALA A 362 1.42 -10.32 6.79
N LEU A 363 0.26 -10.11 6.16
CA LEU A 363 -0.48 -8.86 6.21
C LEU A 363 -1.51 -8.89 7.36
N GLU A 364 -1.36 -7.96 8.29
CA GLU A 364 -2.40 -7.63 9.28
C GLU A 364 -3.16 -6.38 8.84
N LEU A 365 -4.42 -6.55 8.40
CA LEU A 365 -5.26 -5.46 7.91
C LEU A 365 -6.50 -5.28 8.78
N THR A 366 -6.69 -4.08 9.31
CA THR A 366 -7.98 -3.63 9.85
C THR A 366 -8.52 -2.49 8.99
N ALA A 367 -9.74 -2.64 8.48
CA ALA A 367 -10.42 -1.63 7.67
C ALA A 367 -11.94 -1.63 7.92
N ASN A 368 -12.66 -0.55 7.60
CA ASN A 368 -14.12 -0.65 7.50
C ASN A 368 -14.50 -1.43 6.24
N SER A 369 -13.89 -1.11 5.10
CA SER A 369 -14.07 -1.80 3.82
C SER A 369 -12.73 -2.23 3.23
N PHE A 370 -12.62 -3.48 2.82
CA PHE A 370 -11.53 -4.00 2.00
C PHE A 370 -12.06 -4.40 0.63
N VAL A 371 -11.54 -3.77 -0.42
CA VAL A 371 -11.89 -4.07 -1.81
C VAL A 371 -10.63 -4.45 -2.57
N ALA A 372 -10.63 -5.65 -3.15
CA ALA A 372 -9.51 -6.17 -3.92
C ALA A 372 -9.96 -6.64 -5.30
N SER A 373 -9.24 -6.25 -6.35
CA SER A 373 -9.48 -6.71 -7.73
C SER A 373 -8.15 -7.06 -8.39
N PHE A 374 -8.01 -8.29 -8.92
CA PHE A 374 -6.80 -8.80 -9.54
C PHE A 374 -7.07 -9.98 -10.49
N GLU A 375 -6.09 -10.42 -11.29
CA GLU A 375 -6.22 -11.67 -12.04
C GLU A 375 -5.79 -12.86 -11.17
N ASP A 376 -4.55 -12.87 -10.71
CA ASP A 376 -3.97 -13.96 -9.91
C ASP A 376 -3.53 -13.46 -8.54
N GLY A 377 -3.77 -14.22 -7.48
CA GLY A 377 -3.33 -13.86 -6.14
C GLY A 377 -3.00 -15.07 -5.28
N ALA A 378 -1.86 -14.98 -4.60
CA ALA A 378 -1.46 -15.88 -3.53
C ALA A 378 -1.43 -15.11 -2.21
N TRP A 379 -2.34 -15.44 -1.30
CA TRP A 379 -2.45 -14.82 0.01
C TRP A 379 -2.00 -15.84 1.05
N ASP A 380 -0.95 -15.52 1.81
CA ASP A 380 -0.37 -16.38 2.83
C ASP A 380 -0.20 -15.63 4.16
N ASP A 381 -0.45 -16.32 5.27
CA ASP A 381 -0.31 -15.81 6.64
C ASP A 381 -1.00 -14.44 6.86
N LEU A 382 -2.27 -14.33 6.48
CA LEU A 382 -3.01 -13.08 6.47
C LEU A 382 -4.01 -13.00 7.63
N LEU A 383 -4.15 -11.82 8.24
CA LEU A 383 -5.20 -11.48 9.20
C LEU A 383 -5.95 -10.22 8.75
N VAL A 384 -7.14 -10.40 8.16
CA VAL A 384 -8.01 -9.31 7.72
C VAL A 384 -9.23 -9.22 8.63
N LYS A 385 -9.49 -8.03 9.16
CA LYS A 385 -10.68 -7.71 9.98
C LYS A 385 -11.41 -6.52 9.40
N THR A 386 -12.62 -6.72 8.91
CA THR A 386 -13.41 -5.66 8.28
C THR A 386 -14.90 -5.70 8.59
N ASN A 387 -15.62 -4.64 8.23
CA ASN A 387 -17.07 -4.72 8.14
C ASN A 387 -17.49 -5.29 6.79
N ASN A 388 -16.87 -4.84 5.69
CA ASN A 388 -17.14 -5.31 4.35
C ASN A 388 -15.86 -5.76 3.65
N SER A 389 -15.87 -6.95 3.06
CA SER A 389 -14.81 -7.43 2.16
C SER A 389 -15.41 -7.78 0.80
N ASP A 390 -14.91 -7.19 -0.27
CA ASP A 390 -15.31 -7.49 -1.64
C ASP A 390 -14.07 -7.80 -2.49
N ILE A 391 -13.95 -9.07 -2.88
CA ILE A 391 -12.76 -9.63 -3.51
C ILE A 391 -13.13 -10.18 -4.88
N THR A 392 -12.52 -9.65 -5.93
CA THR A 392 -12.69 -10.10 -7.31
C THR A 392 -11.37 -10.61 -7.88
N ALA A 393 -11.34 -11.86 -8.34
CA ALA A 393 -10.14 -12.51 -8.88
C ALA A 393 -10.43 -13.36 -10.12
N ASN A 394 -9.43 -13.74 -10.91
CA ASN A 394 -9.53 -14.98 -11.70
C ASN A 394 -9.15 -16.16 -10.81
N ASN A 395 -7.93 -16.18 -10.28
CA ASN A 395 -7.44 -17.25 -9.42
C ASN A 395 -7.00 -16.68 -8.07
N LEU A 396 -7.58 -17.19 -7.00
CA LEU A 396 -7.21 -16.83 -5.64
C LEU A 396 -6.87 -18.10 -4.85
N LEU A 397 -5.63 -18.15 -4.37
CA LEU A 397 -5.16 -19.10 -3.36
C LEU A 397 -5.03 -18.36 -2.04
N ILE A 398 -5.71 -18.84 -1.00
CA ILE A 398 -5.50 -18.41 0.38
C ILE A 398 -4.93 -19.59 1.16
N SER A 399 -3.79 -19.36 1.80
CA SER A 399 -3.11 -20.32 2.66
C SER A 399 -2.89 -19.68 4.03
N GLN A 400 -3.14 -20.42 5.12
CA GLN A 400 -2.92 -19.92 6.49
C GLN A 400 -3.58 -18.56 6.80
N GLY A 401 -4.65 -18.19 6.06
CA GLY A 401 -5.26 -16.87 6.13
C GLY A 401 -6.55 -16.85 6.97
N THR A 402 -6.76 -15.78 7.72
CA THR A 402 -8.00 -15.49 8.45
C THR A 402 -8.62 -14.20 7.91
N ILE A 403 -9.82 -14.30 7.34
CA ILE A 403 -10.64 -13.15 6.95
C ILE A 403 -11.90 -13.15 7.81
N GLU A 404 -12.05 -12.14 8.64
CA GLU A 404 -13.23 -11.89 9.48
C GLU A 404 -13.95 -10.65 8.96
N SER A 405 -15.21 -10.79 8.55
CA SER A 405 -16.01 -9.67 8.04
C SER A 405 -17.42 -9.64 8.63
N THR A 406 -18.15 -8.53 8.50
CA THR A 406 -19.61 -8.59 8.65
C THR A 406 -20.21 -9.14 7.35
N GLN A 407 -19.93 -8.48 6.22
CA GLN A 407 -20.27 -8.98 4.88
C GLN A 407 -19.01 -9.40 4.14
N LEU A 408 -19.02 -10.60 3.57
CA LEU A 408 -17.96 -11.11 2.69
C LEU A 408 -18.52 -11.45 1.31
N SER A 409 -17.92 -10.88 0.26
CA SER A 409 -18.16 -11.20 -1.14
C SER A 409 -16.85 -11.64 -1.78
N VAL A 410 -16.84 -12.85 -2.37
CA VAL A 410 -15.72 -13.34 -3.17
C VAL A 410 -16.24 -13.78 -4.54
N SER A 411 -15.74 -13.18 -5.61
CA SER A 411 -16.02 -13.54 -6.99
C SER A 411 -14.73 -13.96 -7.68
N ALA A 412 -14.58 -15.26 -7.96
CA ALA A 412 -13.38 -15.82 -8.60
C ALA A 412 -13.73 -16.70 -9.81
N LYS A 413 -12.77 -17.05 -10.68
CA LYS A 413 -12.91 -18.26 -11.50
C LYS A 413 -12.52 -19.49 -10.68
N ALA A 414 -11.39 -19.44 -9.99
CA ALA A 414 -10.96 -20.48 -9.07
C ALA A 414 -10.64 -19.88 -7.70
N LEU A 415 -11.28 -20.41 -6.66
CA LEU A 415 -10.96 -20.13 -5.26
C LEU A 415 -10.43 -21.41 -4.61
N THR A 416 -9.23 -21.35 -4.05
CA THR A 416 -8.60 -22.47 -3.33
C THR A 416 -8.22 -22.02 -1.93
N LEU A 417 -8.67 -22.79 -0.94
CA LEU A 417 -8.39 -22.57 0.49
C LEU A 417 -7.67 -23.80 1.05
N ASP A 418 -6.55 -23.59 1.74
CA ASP A 418 -5.84 -24.65 2.44
C ASP A 418 -6.51 -25.04 3.78
N GLU A 419 -5.99 -26.06 4.45
CA GLU A 419 -6.53 -26.56 5.72
C GLU A 419 -6.43 -25.56 6.90
N ASN A 420 -5.59 -24.54 6.80
CA ASN A 420 -5.36 -23.54 7.84
C ASN A 420 -6.08 -22.22 7.56
N THR A 421 -6.89 -22.17 6.50
CA THR A 421 -7.61 -20.97 6.09
C THR A 421 -8.99 -20.89 6.74
N TRP A 422 -9.34 -19.71 7.23
CA TRP A 422 -10.62 -19.38 7.83
C TRP A 422 -11.23 -18.16 7.14
N LEU A 423 -12.39 -18.34 6.48
CA LEU A 423 -13.22 -17.24 5.99
C LEU A 423 -14.51 -17.20 6.82
N GLY A 424 -14.62 -16.20 7.67
CA GLY A 424 -15.72 -16.01 8.61
C GLY A 424 -16.47 -14.71 8.37
N ALA A 425 -17.79 -14.75 8.28
CA ALA A 425 -18.61 -13.54 8.17
C ALA A 425 -19.95 -13.62 8.94
N HIS A 426 -20.68 -12.50 9.03
CA HIS A 426 -22.10 -12.56 9.37
C HIS A 426 -22.87 -13.14 8.18
N ASP A 427 -22.72 -12.52 7.01
CA ASP A 427 -23.18 -13.02 5.72
C ASP A 427 -22.00 -13.19 4.77
N ALA A 428 -21.99 -14.29 4.00
CA ALA A 428 -20.97 -14.56 3.02
C ALA A 428 -21.56 -15.04 1.68
N ILE A 429 -21.08 -14.46 0.58
CA ILE A 429 -21.40 -14.88 -0.79
C ILE A 429 -20.09 -15.23 -1.50
N ILE A 430 -19.98 -16.47 -1.95
CA ILE A 430 -18.85 -16.96 -2.74
C ILE A 430 -19.36 -17.38 -4.11
N ALA A 431 -18.95 -16.67 -5.14
CA ALA A 431 -19.21 -16.98 -6.53
C ALA A 431 -17.92 -17.46 -7.22
N ALA A 432 -17.89 -18.72 -7.70
CA ALA A 432 -16.72 -19.25 -8.39
C ALA A 432 -17.00 -20.34 -9.42
N ASP A 433 -16.27 -20.39 -10.55
CA ASP A 433 -16.38 -21.56 -11.45
C ASP A 433 -15.92 -22.85 -10.74
N GLN A 434 -14.86 -22.75 -9.93
CA GLN A 434 -14.36 -23.84 -9.10
C GLN A 434 -14.03 -23.35 -7.68
N LEU A 435 -14.59 -24.03 -6.69
CA LEU A 435 -14.25 -23.86 -5.28
C LEU A 435 -13.57 -25.13 -4.77
N ASN A 436 -12.33 -25.02 -4.30
CA ASN A 436 -11.62 -26.06 -3.56
C ASN A 436 -11.46 -25.58 -2.11
N ASN A 437 -12.23 -26.14 -1.18
CA ASN A 437 -12.19 -25.75 0.22
C ASN A 437 -11.56 -26.87 1.06
N SER A 438 -10.33 -26.68 1.55
CA SER A 438 -9.75 -27.54 2.59
C SER A 438 -9.85 -26.93 3.99
N GLY A 439 -10.18 -25.64 4.08
CA GLY A 439 -10.27 -24.87 5.32
C GLY A 439 -11.70 -24.73 5.83
N THR A 440 -11.98 -23.60 6.48
CA THR A 440 -13.30 -23.30 7.06
C THR A 440 -13.96 -22.12 6.37
N LEU A 441 -15.17 -22.36 5.86
CA LEU A 441 -16.12 -21.34 5.44
C LEU A 441 -17.24 -21.27 6.48
N LEU A 442 -17.33 -20.15 7.20
CA LEU A 442 -18.33 -19.97 8.27
C LEU A 442 -19.12 -18.67 8.08
N ALA A 443 -20.44 -18.76 8.15
CA ALA A 443 -21.30 -17.60 8.31
C ALA A 443 -22.08 -17.65 9.64
N ALA A 444 -22.47 -16.48 10.15
CA ALA A 444 -23.33 -16.41 11.31
C ALA A 444 -24.82 -16.56 10.94
N ASP A 445 -25.25 -15.92 9.84
CA ASP A 445 -26.63 -15.97 9.35
C ASP A 445 -26.69 -16.72 8.00
N GLU A 446 -26.24 -16.13 6.90
CA GLU A 446 -26.31 -16.77 5.58
C GLU A 446 -24.94 -17.00 4.93
N LEU A 447 -24.71 -18.24 4.47
CA LEU A 447 -23.62 -18.58 3.55
C LEU A 447 -24.18 -19.03 2.20
N GLN A 448 -23.91 -18.26 1.15
CA GLN A 448 -24.31 -18.58 -0.22
C GLN A 448 -23.09 -18.97 -1.07
N LEU A 449 -23.14 -20.15 -1.68
CA LEU A 449 -22.12 -20.64 -2.61
C LEU A 449 -22.75 -20.75 -4.01
N ASN A 450 -22.33 -19.90 -4.95
CA ASN A 450 -22.78 -19.91 -6.34
C ASN A 450 -21.63 -20.38 -7.23
N THR A 451 -21.61 -21.66 -7.56
CA THR A 451 -20.46 -22.26 -8.24
C THR A 451 -20.85 -23.19 -9.36
N ARG A 452 -19.88 -23.61 -10.17
CA ARG A 452 -20.08 -24.73 -11.10
C ARG A 452 -19.62 -26.04 -10.48
N LYS A 453 -18.44 -26.03 -9.84
CA LYS A 453 -17.88 -27.19 -9.13
C LYS A 453 -17.43 -26.83 -7.72
N ILE A 454 -17.84 -27.64 -6.75
CA ILE A 454 -17.35 -27.57 -5.37
C ILE A 454 -16.63 -28.87 -5.03
N ASN A 455 -15.40 -28.74 -4.56
CA ASN A 455 -14.66 -29.79 -3.87
C ASN A 455 -14.47 -29.32 -2.43
N ASN A 456 -15.21 -29.92 -1.49
CA ASN A 456 -15.10 -29.59 -0.07
C ASN A 456 -14.34 -30.70 0.65
N GLN A 457 -13.15 -30.42 1.14
CA GLN A 457 -12.35 -31.26 2.05
C GLN A 457 -12.41 -30.77 3.50
N GLY A 458 -12.74 -29.49 3.73
CA GLY A 458 -12.85 -28.87 5.04
C GLY A 458 -14.30 -28.67 5.52
N ASP A 459 -14.56 -27.56 6.19
CA ASP A 459 -15.85 -27.26 6.81
C ASP A 459 -16.58 -26.13 6.04
N ILE A 460 -17.85 -26.37 5.71
CA ILE A 460 -18.80 -25.37 5.21
C ILE A 460 -19.93 -25.30 6.23
N ALA A 461 -20.09 -24.17 6.91
CA ALA A 461 -21.05 -24.04 7.98
C ALA A 461 -21.75 -22.68 8.05
N SER A 462 -22.97 -22.70 8.56
CA SER A 462 -23.64 -21.52 9.10
C SER A 462 -24.46 -21.88 10.33
N PHE A 463 -24.62 -20.95 11.28
CA PHE A 463 -25.55 -21.16 12.39
C PHE A 463 -27.01 -21.12 11.95
N ALA A 464 -27.37 -20.36 10.91
CA ALA A 464 -28.74 -20.28 10.40
C ALA A 464 -28.90 -21.00 9.06
N GLN A 465 -28.36 -20.46 7.96
CA GLN A 465 -28.63 -20.95 6.61
C GLN A 465 -27.37 -21.12 5.75
N VAL A 466 -27.34 -22.21 4.98
CA VAL A 466 -26.40 -22.43 3.88
C VAL A 466 -27.19 -22.70 2.60
N ASN A 467 -26.88 -21.95 1.54
CA ASN A 467 -27.44 -22.08 0.21
C ASN A 467 -26.34 -22.44 -0.78
N ILE A 468 -26.31 -23.68 -1.26
CA ILE A 468 -25.35 -24.15 -2.26
C ILE A 468 -26.04 -24.26 -3.61
N ASN A 469 -25.65 -23.44 -4.56
CA ASN A 469 -25.98 -23.60 -5.97
C ASN A 469 -24.73 -24.04 -6.72
N SER A 470 -24.70 -25.29 -7.18
CA SER A 470 -23.60 -25.84 -7.98
C SER A 470 -24.12 -26.41 -9.30
N SER A 471 -23.83 -25.74 -10.42
CA SER A 471 -24.45 -26.12 -11.69
C SER A 471 -24.02 -27.50 -12.24
N GLU A 472 -22.87 -28.05 -11.81
CA GLU A 472 -22.41 -29.38 -12.23
C GLU A 472 -22.22 -30.38 -11.08
N THR A 473 -21.35 -30.08 -10.11
CA THR A 473 -20.93 -31.07 -9.11
C THR A 473 -20.67 -30.48 -7.74
N LEU A 474 -21.14 -31.17 -6.71
CA LEU A 474 -20.73 -31.01 -5.32
C LEU A 474 -20.08 -32.31 -4.83
N ASN A 475 -18.76 -32.26 -4.60
CA ASN A 475 -17.99 -33.34 -4.00
C ASN A 475 -17.65 -33.00 -2.54
N ASN A 476 -18.41 -33.57 -1.61
CA ASN A 476 -18.20 -33.37 -0.18
C ASN A 476 -17.36 -34.51 0.43
N HIS A 477 -16.14 -34.18 0.84
CA HIS A 477 -15.21 -34.99 1.62
C HIS A 477 -15.02 -34.47 3.06
N GLY A 478 -15.42 -33.23 3.31
CA GLY A 478 -15.44 -32.63 4.64
C GLY A 478 -16.85 -32.61 5.25
N LYS A 479 -17.21 -31.51 5.91
CA LYS A 479 -18.52 -31.34 6.54
C LYS A 479 -19.28 -30.17 5.94
N ILE A 480 -20.59 -30.35 5.77
CA ILE A 480 -21.55 -29.29 5.47
C ILE A 480 -22.62 -29.29 6.56
N ILE A 481 -22.73 -28.20 7.32
CA ILE A 481 -23.60 -28.13 8.51
C ILE A 481 -24.33 -26.78 8.59
N SER A 482 -25.66 -26.81 8.73
CA SER A 482 -26.44 -25.61 9.08
C SER A 482 -27.80 -25.96 9.66
N SER A 483 -28.49 -25.02 10.32
CA SER A 483 -29.87 -25.22 10.74
C SER A 483 -30.80 -25.42 9.53
N GLN A 484 -30.61 -24.64 8.47
CA GLN A 484 -31.28 -24.81 7.18
C GLN A 484 -30.26 -24.96 6.05
N LEU A 485 -30.32 -26.08 5.34
CA LEU A 485 -29.41 -26.38 4.23
C LEU A 485 -30.21 -26.59 2.95
N VAL A 486 -29.94 -25.75 1.95
CA VAL A 486 -30.46 -25.92 0.60
C VAL A 486 -29.29 -26.21 -0.33
N ILE A 487 -29.35 -27.32 -1.07
CA ILE A 487 -28.36 -27.68 -2.07
C ILE A 487 -29.07 -27.91 -3.40
N ASP A 488 -28.77 -27.08 -4.38
CA ASP A 488 -29.11 -27.29 -5.78
C ASP A 488 -27.83 -27.74 -6.51
N SER A 489 -27.78 -29.01 -6.91
CA SER A 489 -26.66 -29.57 -7.67
C SER A 489 -27.07 -30.65 -8.64
N ALA A 490 -26.46 -30.72 -9.82
CA ALA A 490 -26.72 -31.86 -10.71
C ALA A 490 -26.20 -33.17 -10.10
N ASN A 491 -24.95 -33.19 -9.60
CA ASN A 491 -24.34 -34.41 -9.06
C ASN A 491 -23.76 -34.15 -7.67
N ILE A 492 -24.27 -34.86 -6.67
CA ILE A 492 -23.83 -34.76 -5.28
C ILE A 492 -23.13 -36.07 -4.91
N THR A 493 -21.83 -35.99 -4.59
CA THR A 493 -21.10 -37.10 -3.97
C THR A 493 -20.76 -36.70 -2.54
N ASN A 494 -21.37 -37.38 -1.58
CA ASN A 494 -21.04 -37.22 -0.16
C ASN A 494 -20.22 -38.40 0.31
N THR A 495 -19.02 -38.13 0.82
CA THR A 495 -18.09 -39.13 1.34
C THR A 495 -17.83 -39.01 2.84
N ASN A 496 -18.32 -37.94 3.48
CA ASN A 496 -18.14 -37.70 4.91
C ASN A 496 -19.43 -37.22 5.58
N SER A 497 -19.75 -35.92 5.64
CA SER A 497 -20.94 -35.48 6.37
C SER A 497 -21.67 -34.32 5.74
N ILE A 498 -22.98 -34.48 5.54
CA ILE A 498 -23.94 -33.40 5.26
C ILE A 498 -25.02 -33.49 6.34
N SER A 499 -25.20 -32.45 7.15
CA SER A 499 -26.14 -32.46 8.27
C SER A 499 -26.90 -31.15 8.38
N SER A 500 -28.22 -31.22 8.61
CA SER A 500 -29.03 -30.02 8.86
C SER A 500 -30.32 -30.32 9.61
N ASP A 501 -30.89 -29.38 10.36
CA ASP A 501 -32.25 -29.59 10.89
C ASP A 501 -33.25 -29.69 9.74
N LYS A 502 -33.15 -28.79 8.75
CA LYS A 502 -33.98 -28.78 7.53
C LYS A 502 -33.10 -28.88 6.29
N LEU A 503 -33.16 -30.03 5.62
CA LEU A 503 -32.40 -30.30 4.41
C LEU A 503 -33.32 -30.30 3.18
N ALA A 504 -32.98 -29.48 2.19
CA ALA A 504 -33.56 -29.54 0.85
C ALA A 504 -32.46 -29.81 -0.19
N LEU A 505 -32.62 -30.87 -0.98
CA LEU A 505 -31.72 -31.21 -2.09
C LEU A 505 -32.46 -31.20 -3.41
N ASP A 506 -32.00 -30.40 -4.37
CA ASP A 506 -32.36 -30.49 -5.78
C ASP A 506 -31.27 -31.26 -6.53
N TYR A 507 -31.59 -32.43 -7.10
CA TYR A 507 -30.57 -33.36 -7.60
C TYR A 507 -30.93 -34.06 -8.92
N GLN A 508 -29.89 -34.41 -9.69
CA GLN A 508 -29.99 -35.45 -10.73
C GLN A 508 -29.37 -36.76 -10.24
N THR A 509 -28.20 -36.70 -9.60
CA THR A 509 -27.58 -37.86 -8.96
C THR A 509 -27.13 -37.53 -7.53
N ILE A 510 -27.40 -38.44 -6.59
CA ILE A 510 -26.84 -38.41 -5.23
C ILE A 510 -26.17 -39.75 -4.96
N GLN A 511 -24.93 -39.69 -4.50
CA GLN A 511 -24.21 -40.82 -3.94
C GLN A 511 -23.74 -40.49 -2.53
N ASN A 512 -24.37 -41.11 -1.52
CA ASN A 512 -23.88 -41.08 -0.15
C ASN A 512 -23.03 -42.35 0.09
N THR A 513 -21.70 -42.24 0.14
CA THR A 513 -20.81 -43.42 0.15
C THR A 513 -20.81 -44.16 1.48
N GLU A 514 -20.17 -45.34 1.55
CA GLU A 514 -20.26 -46.28 2.69
C GLU A 514 -19.92 -45.67 4.06
N SER A 515 -19.00 -44.71 4.12
CA SER A 515 -18.59 -44.04 5.37
C SER A 515 -19.31 -42.71 5.62
N ALA A 516 -20.18 -42.30 4.69
CA ALA A 516 -20.78 -40.98 4.69
C ALA A 516 -22.08 -40.93 5.50
N ASN A 517 -22.32 -39.78 6.12
CA ASN A 517 -23.54 -39.44 6.84
C ASN A 517 -24.29 -38.34 6.09
N LEU A 518 -25.57 -38.59 5.83
CA LEU A 518 -26.52 -37.61 5.33
C LEU A 518 -27.65 -37.51 6.35
N ALA A 519 -27.63 -36.49 7.20
CA ALA A 519 -28.51 -36.41 8.36
C ALA A 519 -29.41 -35.19 8.33
N SER A 520 -30.67 -35.37 8.66
CA SER A 520 -31.59 -34.27 8.92
C SER A 520 -32.79 -34.64 9.79
N ASN A 521 -33.45 -33.65 10.38
CA ASN A 521 -34.76 -33.88 11.01
C ASN A 521 -35.83 -33.94 9.92
N ASN A 522 -35.87 -32.93 9.05
CA ASN A 522 -36.77 -32.87 7.90
C ASN A 522 -35.98 -32.84 6.59
N ALA A 523 -36.20 -33.84 5.73
CA ALA A 523 -35.59 -33.93 4.42
C ALA A 523 -36.61 -33.74 3.30
N ILE A 524 -36.28 -32.89 2.32
CA ILE A 524 -36.97 -32.75 1.04
C ILE A 524 -35.97 -33.05 -0.07
N TYR A 525 -36.26 -34.06 -0.88
CA TYR A 525 -35.46 -34.44 -2.03
C TYR A 525 -36.25 -34.18 -3.30
N THR A 526 -35.84 -33.17 -4.05
CA THR A 526 -36.47 -32.78 -5.32
C THR A 526 -35.63 -33.28 -6.49
N ALA A 527 -36.22 -34.15 -7.31
CA ALA A 527 -35.56 -34.67 -8.49
C ALA A 527 -35.66 -33.67 -9.65
N LYS A 528 -34.53 -33.44 -10.35
CA LYS A 528 -34.48 -32.61 -11.56
C LYS A 528 -35.22 -33.26 -12.74
N THR A 529 -35.20 -34.59 -12.85
CA THR A 529 -35.91 -35.35 -13.89
C THR A 529 -36.44 -36.68 -13.34
N ASN A 530 -37.34 -37.33 -14.08
CA ASN A 530 -37.83 -38.67 -13.78
C ASN A 530 -36.75 -39.78 -13.91
N THR A 531 -35.53 -39.44 -14.33
CA THR A 531 -34.37 -40.35 -14.37
C THR A 531 -33.37 -40.11 -13.23
N ALA A 532 -33.71 -39.24 -12.28
CA ALA A 532 -32.85 -38.98 -11.14
C ALA A 532 -32.55 -40.25 -10.35
N SER A 533 -31.37 -40.33 -9.74
CA SER A 533 -30.96 -41.47 -8.95
C SER A 533 -30.35 -41.03 -7.63
N PHE A 534 -30.87 -41.57 -6.53
CA PHE A 534 -30.30 -41.39 -5.21
C PHE A 534 -29.91 -42.76 -4.66
N THR A 535 -28.60 -42.98 -4.51
CA THR A 535 -28.05 -44.17 -3.86
C THR A 535 -27.43 -43.84 -2.51
N ASN A 536 -27.92 -44.51 -1.46
CA ASN A 536 -27.35 -44.48 -0.12
C ASN A 536 -26.56 -45.76 0.17
N TYR A 537 -25.23 -45.67 0.19
CA TYR A 537 -24.34 -46.73 0.66
C TYR A 537 -23.97 -46.58 2.14
N GLY A 538 -24.00 -45.35 2.67
CA GLY A 538 -23.65 -45.02 4.05
C GLY A 538 -24.86 -44.91 4.98
N THR A 539 -24.84 -43.92 5.86
CA THR A 539 -25.94 -43.63 6.78
C THR A 539 -26.75 -42.44 6.29
N GLN A 540 -28.05 -42.64 6.15
CA GLN A 540 -29.04 -41.59 5.93
C GLN A 540 -29.97 -41.51 7.14
N ILE A 541 -30.11 -40.32 7.71
CA ILE A 541 -30.96 -40.04 8.86
C ILE A 541 -32.00 -39.01 8.44
N ALA A 542 -33.27 -39.35 8.57
CA ALA A 542 -34.42 -38.46 8.42
C ALA A 542 -35.27 -38.57 9.69
N SER A 543 -34.84 -37.92 10.78
CA SER A 543 -35.34 -38.16 12.13
C SER A 543 -36.86 -38.00 12.25
N ASP A 544 -37.45 -37.02 11.57
CA ASP A 544 -38.89 -36.73 11.64
C ASP A 544 -39.63 -37.08 10.34
N SER A 545 -39.17 -36.54 9.20
CA SER A 545 -39.88 -36.71 7.92
C SER A 545 -38.95 -36.72 6.71
N MET A 546 -39.30 -37.55 5.72
CA MET A 546 -38.67 -37.57 4.40
C MET A 546 -39.73 -37.40 3.30
N GLN A 547 -39.49 -36.48 2.36
CA GLN A 547 -40.37 -36.21 1.22
C GLN A 547 -39.61 -36.25 -0.08
N TRP A 548 -40.24 -36.80 -1.12
CA TRP A 548 -39.74 -36.83 -2.49
C TRP A 548 -40.63 -35.95 -3.36
N LEU A 549 -40.03 -35.01 -4.07
CA LEU A 549 -40.71 -34.05 -4.94
C LEU A 549 -40.11 -34.10 -6.34
N THR A 550 -40.86 -33.64 -7.33
CA THR A 550 -40.42 -33.55 -8.72
C THR A 550 -41.29 -32.53 -9.46
N ALA A 551 -40.73 -31.93 -10.50
CA ALA A 551 -41.50 -31.16 -11.48
C ALA A 551 -42.03 -32.03 -12.64
N GLU A 552 -41.57 -33.28 -12.74
CA GLU A 552 -41.98 -34.24 -13.76
C GLU A 552 -42.94 -35.31 -13.19
N THR A 553 -43.10 -36.44 -13.87
CA THR A 553 -44.04 -37.49 -13.47
C THR A 553 -43.59 -38.29 -12.24
N SER A 554 -42.30 -38.23 -11.87
CA SER A 554 -41.70 -39.00 -10.77
C SER A 554 -40.36 -38.43 -10.32
N SER A 555 -39.95 -38.77 -9.10
CA SER A 555 -38.69 -38.40 -8.45
C SER A 555 -37.53 -39.36 -8.74
N GLY A 556 -37.68 -40.22 -9.75
CA GLY A 556 -36.64 -41.14 -10.19
C GLY A 556 -36.50 -42.39 -9.32
N SER A 557 -35.28 -42.90 -9.14
CA SER A 557 -34.98 -44.12 -8.39
C SER A 557 -34.28 -43.84 -7.07
N TYR A 558 -34.68 -44.55 -6.01
CA TYR A 558 -33.96 -44.57 -4.72
C TYR A 558 -33.41 -45.97 -4.43
N THR A 559 -32.11 -46.08 -4.14
CA THR A 559 -31.46 -47.33 -3.72
C THR A 559 -30.83 -47.18 -2.35
N ASN A 560 -31.26 -48.00 -1.39
CA ASN A 560 -30.63 -48.12 -0.09
C ASN A 560 -29.77 -49.39 -0.03
N ALA A 561 -28.45 -49.18 0.00
CA ALA A 561 -27.43 -50.20 0.23
C ALA A 561 -26.67 -49.99 1.56
N GLY A 562 -27.07 -48.99 2.35
CA GLY A 562 -26.51 -48.67 3.66
C GLY A 562 -27.56 -48.76 4.77
N LEU A 563 -27.55 -47.79 5.68
CA LEU A 563 -28.57 -47.59 6.71
C LEU A 563 -29.42 -46.37 6.37
N LEU A 564 -30.73 -46.54 6.27
CA LEU A 564 -31.70 -45.45 6.32
C LEU A 564 -32.43 -45.53 7.67
N THR A 565 -32.50 -44.44 8.42
CA THR A 565 -33.23 -44.40 9.69
C THR A 565 -34.03 -43.11 9.88
N GLY A 566 -35.15 -43.20 10.60
CA GLY A 566 -36.06 -42.08 10.81
C GLY A 566 -37.36 -42.47 11.51
N THR A 567 -38.14 -41.50 11.98
CA THR A 567 -39.44 -41.77 12.61
C THR A 567 -40.53 -42.01 11.58
N ASN A 568 -40.63 -41.17 10.53
CA ASN A 568 -41.62 -41.34 9.46
C ASN A 568 -40.95 -41.39 8.10
N ILE A 569 -40.80 -42.60 7.57
CA ILE A 569 -40.20 -42.87 6.27
C ILE A 569 -41.33 -43.13 5.28
N ASN A 570 -41.55 -42.18 4.37
CA ASN A 570 -42.57 -42.32 3.34
C ASN A 570 -41.92 -42.38 1.95
N PHE A 571 -42.14 -43.49 1.26
CA PHE A 571 -41.83 -43.59 -0.17
C PHE A 571 -43.11 -43.23 -0.92
N SER A 572 -43.14 -42.02 -1.45
CA SER A 572 -44.22 -41.52 -2.29
C SER A 572 -43.65 -40.66 -3.41
N GLY A 573 -44.01 -40.94 -4.66
CA GLY A 573 -43.60 -40.13 -5.81
C GLY A 573 -42.29 -40.53 -6.48
N LEU A 574 -41.79 -41.75 -6.26
CA LEU A 574 -40.64 -42.34 -6.97
C LEU A 574 -41.08 -43.29 -8.10
N ASN A 575 -40.16 -43.65 -9.01
CA ASN A 575 -40.40 -44.71 -10.01
C ASN A 575 -40.18 -46.06 -9.36
N ASN A 576 -39.01 -46.20 -8.73
CA ASN A 576 -38.62 -47.40 -8.03
C ASN A 576 -37.84 -47.08 -6.75
N VAL A 577 -37.96 -48.00 -5.82
CA VAL A 577 -37.23 -48.07 -4.57
C VAL A 577 -36.63 -49.45 -4.46
N GLN A 578 -35.33 -49.51 -4.22
CA GLN A 578 -34.64 -50.75 -3.90
C GLN A 578 -34.06 -50.65 -2.50
N ASN A 579 -34.48 -51.53 -1.59
CA ASN A 579 -33.79 -51.72 -0.32
C ASN A 579 -33.03 -53.04 -0.37
N GLY A 580 -31.71 -52.98 -0.24
CA GLY A 580 -30.85 -54.14 -0.42
C GLY A 580 -30.15 -54.15 -1.77
N GLN A 581 -28.82 -54.23 -1.76
CA GLN A 581 -27.99 -54.41 -2.96
C GLN A 581 -26.91 -55.45 -2.66
N LEU A 582 -26.66 -56.35 -3.61
CA LEU A 582 -25.58 -57.32 -3.50
C LEU A 582 -24.23 -56.61 -3.66
N ILE A 583 -23.49 -56.46 -2.57
CA ILE A 583 -22.17 -55.84 -2.52
C ILE A 583 -21.24 -56.82 -1.80
N ASP A 584 -20.14 -57.19 -2.43
CA ASP A 584 -19.14 -58.13 -1.90
C ASP A 584 -19.75 -59.46 -1.39
N GLY A 585 -20.71 -60.00 -2.15
CA GLY A 585 -21.36 -61.27 -1.84
C GLY A 585 -22.41 -61.22 -0.73
N ASN A 586 -22.69 -60.05 -0.16
CA ASN A 586 -23.71 -59.85 0.88
C ASN A 586 -24.76 -58.84 0.42
N ILE A 587 -26.02 -59.06 0.77
CA ILE A 587 -27.05 -58.03 0.59
C ILE A 587 -26.86 -56.97 1.67
N LYS A 588 -26.42 -55.77 1.27
CA LYS A 588 -26.34 -54.59 2.15
C LYS A 588 -27.58 -53.73 1.97
N GLY A 589 -28.08 -53.12 3.05
CA GLY A 589 -29.30 -52.30 3.02
C GLY A 589 -30.19 -52.59 4.22
N THR A 590 -30.34 -51.62 5.11
CA THR A 590 -31.25 -51.65 6.27
C THR A 590 -32.07 -50.37 6.29
N ILE A 591 -33.39 -50.50 6.40
CA ILE A 591 -34.29 -49.38 6.74
C ILE A 591 -34.75 -49.60 8.18
N HIS A 592 -34.61 -48.57 9.02
CA HIS A 592 -34.82 -48.65 10.45
C HIS A 592 -35.67 -47.47 10.96
N ALA A 593 -36.96 -47.73 11.17
CA ALA A 593 -37.91 -46.79 11.77
C ALA A 593 -38.43 -47.31 13.11
N LEU A 594 -37.60 -47.26 14.16
CA LEU A 594 -38.02 -47.62 15.51
C LEU A 594 -38.07 -46.39 16.41
N THR A 595 -39.10 -46.31 17.23
CA THR A 595 -39.17 -45.37 18.35
C THR A 595 -39.26 -46.16 19.66
N ASN A 596 -38.60 -45.67 20.71
CA ASN A 596 -38.70 -46.23 22.05
C ASN A 596 -40.04 -45.80 22.67
N SER A 597 -41.14 -46.48 22.37
CA SER A 597 -42.41 -46.25 23.06
C SER A 597 -42.78 -47.43 23.97
N ASP A 598 -42.25 -47.40 25.19
CA ASP A 598 -42.81 -48.11 26.35
C ASP A 598 -44.12 -47.45 26.87
N ALA A 599 -44.82 -46.65 26.03
CA ALA A 599 -46.02 -45.94 26.44
C ALA A 599 -47.05 -45.90 25.30
N GLU A 600 -48.32 -46.09 25.69
CA GLU A 600 -49.56 -46.21 24.90
C GLU A 600 -49.93 -44.98 24.02
N ALA A 601 -48.95 -44.23 23.49
CA ALA A 601 -49.17 -43.08 22.62
C ALA A 601 -48.88 -43.43 21.14
N ILE A 602 -49.96 -43.62 20.37
CA ILE A 602 -49.99 -43.99 18.94
C ILE A 602 -49.38 -42.91 18.00
N ALA A 603 -49.08 -41.71 18.52
CA ALA A 603 -48.75 -40.55 17.68
C ALA A 603 -47.30 -40.50 17.16
N ASN A 604 -46.37 -41.29 17.73
CA ASN A 604 -44.94 -41.28 17.37
C ASN A 604 -44.40 -42.72 17.18
N GLU A 605 -45.17 -43.61 16.57
CA GLU A 605 -44.64 -44.93 16.18
C GLU A 605 -43.74 -44.79 14.96
N GLY A 606 -42.54 -45.38 15.02
CA GLY A 606 -41.64 -45.45 13.87
C GLY A 606 -42.32 -46.14 12.68
N THR A 607 -42.70 -45.38 11.67
CA THR A 607 -43.59 -45.81 10.59
C THR A 607 -42.86 -45.78 9.25
N ILE A 608 -43.02 -46.85 8.48
CA ILE A 608 -42.64 -46.91 7.07
C ILE A 608 -43.91 -47.04 6.22
N THR A 609 -44.07 -46.18 5.23
CA THR A 609 -45.15 -46.26 4.24
C THR A 609 -44.57 -46.48 2.85
N ILE A 610 -45.04 -47.55 2.20
CA ILE A 610 -44.70 -47.91 0.82
C ILE A 610 -45.94 -47.67 -0.04
N GLY A 611 -45.84 -46.68 -0.94
CA GLY A 611 -46.91 -46.24 -1.82
C GLY A 611 -47.05 -47.08 -3.09
N ALA A 612 -47.29 -46.40 -4.21
CA ALA A 612 -47.52 -46.99 -5.54
C ALA A 612 -46.23 -47.22 -6.35
N GLU A 613 -45.08 -46.79 -5.83
CA GLU A 613 -43.75 -46.86 -6.46
C GLU A 613 -43.32 -48.32 -6.58
N GLU A 614 -42.61 -48.75 -7.63
CA GLU A 614 -41.99 -50.09 -7.68
C GLU A 614 -41.04 -50.28 -6.48
N PHE A 615 -41.15 -51.38 -5.74
CA PHE A 615 -40.43 -51.56 -4.47
C PHE A 615 -39.84 -52.96 -4.42
N THR A 616 -38.53 -53.04 -4.59
CA THR A 616 -37.76 -54.27 -4.50
C THR A 616 -37.12 -54.36 -3.13
N GLN A 617 -37.60 -55.27 -2.30
CA GLN A 617 -37.07 -55.48 -0.96
C GLN A 617 -36.18 -56.73 -0.91
N LEU A 618 -34.87 -56.54 -0.88
CA LEU A 618 -33.86 -57.59 -0.69
C LEU A 618 -33.18 -57.51 0.69
N GLY A 619 -33.13 -56.32 1.28
CA GLY A 619 -32.40 -56.01 2.50
C GLY A 619 -33.22 -56.26 3.78
N THR A 620 -32.91 -55.50 4.83
CA THR A 620 -33.65 -55.57 6.10
C THR A 620 -34.54 -54.34 6.27
N ILE A 621 -35.79 -54.54 6.72
CA ILE A 621 -36.69 -53.49 7.22
C ILE A 621 -36.98 -53.77 8.69
N LYS A 622 -36.84 -52.75 9.53
CA LYS A 622 -37.24 -52.76 10.96
C LYS A 622 -38.10 -51.54 11.23
N ALA A 623 -39.36 -51.74 11.61
CA ALA A 623 -40.29 -50.66 11.90
C ALA A 623 -41.17 -50.94 13.14
N ASN A 624 -41.73 -49.91 13.77
CA ASN A 624 -42.86 -50.13 14.67
C ASN A 624 -44.10 -50.47 13.83
N GLN A 625 -44.34 -49.69 12.78
CA GLN A 625 -45.44 -49.88 11.84
C GLN A 625 -44.95 -49.88 10.39
N LEU A 626 -45.42 -50.84 9.59
CA LEU A 626 -45.18 -50.91 8.15
C LEU A 626 -46.51 -50.94 7.41
N ASN A 627 -46.74 -49.94 6.56
CA ASN A 627 -47.93 -49.79 5.72
C ASN A 627 -47.55 -50.02 4.25
N ILE A 628 -48.26 -50.90 3.56
CA ILE A 628 -48.05 -51.20 2.13
C ILE A 628 -49.36 -50.96 1.39
N THR A 629 -49.37 -50.01 0.47
CA THR A 629 -50.55 -49.63 -0.33
C THR A 629 -50.36 -49.97 -1.81
N ARG A 630 -50.09 -51.26 -2.10
CA ARG A 630 -49.95 -51.80 -3.45
C ARG A 630 -50.16 -53.31 -3.50
N ASN A 631 -50.35 -53.85 -4.71
CA ASN A 631 -50.72 -55.25 -4.93
C ASN A 631 -49.54 -56.16 -5.33
N ASP A 632 -48.41 -55.59 -5.73
CA ASP A 632 -47.26 -56.26 -6.34
C ASP A 632 -45.97 -56.04 -5.54
N PHE A 633 -46.09 -56.02 -4.21
CA PHE A 633 -44.94 -55.90 -3.31
C PHE A 633 -44.08 -57.16 -3.32
N HIS A 634 -42.82 -57.04 -3.76
CA HIS A 634 -41.87 -58.14 -3.84
C HIS A 634 -40.84 -58.08 -2.71
N ASN A 635 -40.82 -59.11 -1.85
CA ASN A 635 -39.88 -59.22 -0.73
C ASN A 635 -39.08 -60.52 -0.78
N GLU A 636 -37.77 -60.39 -0.97
CA GLU A 636 -36.76 -61.45 -0.79
C GLU A 636 -35.86 -61.19 0.44
N GLY A 637 -36.12 -60.10 1.17
CA GLY A 637 -35.39 -59.70 2.37
C GLY A 637 -36.08 -60.07 3.69
N ALA A 638 -35.61 -59.44 4.77
CA ALA A 638 -36.14 -59.60 6.11
C ALA A 638 -36.98 -58.38 6.54
N ILE A 639 -38.16 -58.61 7.11
CA ILE A 639 -39.04 -57.57 7.64
C ILE A 639 -39.33 -57.87 9.12
N TYR A 640 -39.09 -56.89 9.99
CA TYR A 640 -39.45 -56.92 11.40
C TYR A 640 -40.36 -55.72 11.69
N SER A 641 -41.63 -55.98 11.99
CA SER A 641 -42.59 -54.92 12.34
C SER A 641 -43.48 -55.34 13.50
N HIS A 642 -43.85 -54.41 14.39
CA HIS A 642 -44.85 -54.66 15.42
C HIS A 642 -46.27 -54.64 14.85
N GLN A 643 -46.52 -53.73 13.89
CA GLN A 643 -47.77 -53.61 13.15
C GLN A 643 -47.49 -53.67 11.64
N PHE A 644 -48.28 -54.47 10.92
CA PHE A 644 -48.14 -54.65 9.48
C PHE A 644 -49.51 -54.48 8.82
N ASN A 645 -49.68 -53.36 8.12
CA ASN A 645 -50.94 -53.00 7.49
C ASN A 645 -50.82 -53.07 5.96
N VAL A 646 -51.77 -53.75 5.35
CA VAL A 646 -51.88 -53.94 3.91
C VAL A 646 -53.29 -53.55 3.51
N ASP A 647 -53.44 -52.85 2.38
CA ASP A 647 -54.76 -52.56 1.82
C ASP A 647 -55.53 -53.89 1.54
N PRO A 648 -56.69 -54.14 2.19
CA PRO A 648 -57.29 -55.47 2.29
C PRO A 648 -57.87 -56.08 1.01
N THR A 649 -57.61 -55.53 -0.18
CA THR A 649 -58.36 -55.93 -1.38
C THR A 649 -57.91 -57.17 -2.14
N GLU A 650 -56.73 -57.79 -1.92
CA GLU A 650 -56.45 -59.18 -2.39
C GLU A 650 -55.03 -59.69 -2.00
N LYS A 651 -54.81 -61.01 -2.13
CA LYS A 651 -53.70 -61.81 -1.55
C LYS A 651 -52.28 -61.35 -1.91
N PHE A 652 -51.41 -61.27 -0.89
CA PHE A 652 -49.94 -61.30 -1.00
C PHE A 652 -49.47 -62.68 -1.50
N THR A 653 -48.52 -62.71 -2.42
CA THR A 653 -47.72 -63.90 -2.80
C THR A 653 -46.30 -63.75 -2.34
#